data_AF-A0A3B4DF45-F1
#
_entry.id   AF-A0A3B4DF45-F1
#
_cell.length_a   1.000
_cell.length_b   1.000
_cell.length_c   1.000
_cell.angle_alpha   90.00
_cell.angle_beta   90.00
_cell.angle_gamma   90.00
#
_symmetry.space_group_name_H-M   'P 1'
#
loop_
_entity.id
_entity.type
_entity.pdbx_description
1 polymer ?
#
loop_
_entity_poly.entity_id
_entity_poly.type
_entity_poly.pdbx_seq_one_letter_code
_entity_poly.pdbx_strand_id
1 'polypeptide(L)'
;IHSVYYLFTHYIKFLETHKASMKRKTECIFEGKKDAKNKIQLKKVYTQLFITEGELNKVNNEHEILKIMKDKAFRVHKSQETAISCNEIFSLARKNDDHSKTVLTKGIAGIGKTVSVHKFILDWAEGEANQHIDCMFLLPFREINLIKDSEFSLHELLLEFHPELEEVKEAKTYENLKIAFIFDGFDESRLPLDFSSRMVTSIHKKASVDLLITNLIKGNLLQTSLIWITSRPAAAHQIPSEHVSMFKEVRGFTDNQKVEYFQKRIPDESQASKVISQIKVSRSLYIMCHIPVFCWITATVLQDMLARNQGEDIPSTLTEMYTHFLLIQMNMKNQKYDKKVERDLMKLMESNKELILKLAKLAFEQLKKENIMFYESDLRECGIDVTEDSEYTGMCAEIFKQESILHEKKVYCFIYLSLQEFLAALHVFYSYLNKSMDDLQFFFDDELPANIQLDLLLKKAINKAIESEKGHLDLFLRFLLGISHESNQNLLVGLLPHTENTKKSIGKVTQHIRQMQNKGPDLSPEKSINHLFCLVELKDSSLYNQIKKHLSAEAFPGKSLSLSNCSALAYMLLMSEEVLDELNPKKYNTSNAACRRLIPAVRCCKKALFAGCELTESCCECVSAALQSENCPLRELDLSDNYTLETAAKLLSDGIKSSYCNLEILRLVRCNFAHNSCAELVSALSSISSSVKELDLSNNDLQDSGVNQLLLGLGNSYCKLQILRLGWCNLTEKSCEFLSSFLNSSTESHLKQLDLSDNDLQNMGIKLLSAGLEHPKCSLEILRMSGCMITEEGCSFLASALNSTPSHLKELDLSYNHPGESGEKLVSARVEDPHYKLLLRMDPKGEQFIKPGVKKCKLTLDPNTAHKQLCLSEDNRKVTHVDEYQDYSDLPERFEVFPQVLCEEGLSDRCYWEVEFKDSSPEIGVTYHEILRKEDDISLHEASAQLGLNDVSWSLGYSTTGYHARHDSEYTDIRASVSRSGRIGVFLDWPAGVLSFYSISSDTQTLSHLHTFQTTFKKPLYPGFCVEIGSLSLCQMD
;
A
#
# COMPACT_ATOMS: atom_id res chain seq x y z
N ILE A 1 -38.97 44.12 -35.55
CA ILE A 1 -37.54 44.54 -35.52
C ILE A 1 -37.20 45.22 -34.20
N HIS A 2 -37.87 46.32 -33.79
CA HIS A 2 -37.63 46.97 -32.49
C HIS A 2 -37.82 46.08 -31.24
N SER A 3 -38.85 45.22 -31.21
CA SER A 3 -39.07 44.28 -30.08
C SER A 3 -37.96 43.21 -29.96
N VAL A 4 -37.42 42.73 -31.09
CA VAL A 4 -36.31 41.74 -31.11
C VAL A 4 -35.00 42.39 -30.67
N TYR A 5 -34.75 43.64 -31.07
CA TYR A 5 -33.58 44.41 -30.65
C TYR A 5 -33.64 44.75 -29.16
N TYR A 6 -34.82 45.08 -28.64
CA TYR A 6 -35.05 45.37 -27.21
C TYR A 6 -34.82 44.14 -26.31
N LEU A 7 -35.34 42.97 -26.72
CA LEU A 7 -35.12 41.68 -26.05
C LEU A 7 -33.64 41.27 -26.07
N PHE A 8 -32.96 41.44 -27.21
CA PHE A 8 -31.54 41.10 -27.34
C PHE A 8 -30.64 42.00 -26.47
N THR A 9 -30.95 43.29 -26.35
CA THR A 9 -30.15 44.23 -25.55
C THR A 9 -30.33 44.00 -24.04
N HIS A 10 -31.56 43.71 -23.59
CA HIS A 10 -31.81 43.32 -22.19
C HIS A 10 -31.14 41.99 -21.84
N TYR A 11 -31.15 41.03 -22.77
CA TYR A 11 -30.51 39.73 -22.61
C TYR A 11 -28.99 39.81 -22.44
N ILE A 12 -28.29 40.61 -23.26
CA ILE A 12 -26.84 40.81 -23.12
C ILE A 12 -26.50 41.51 -21.81
N LYS A 13 -27.28 42.55 -21.45
CA LYS A 13 -27.10 43.28 -20.19
C LYS A 13 -27.28 42.38 -18.97
N PHE A 14 -28.26 41.46 -19.02
CA PHE A 14 -28.45 40.45 -17.99
C PHE A 14 -27.21 39.55 -17.82
N LEU A 15 -26.71 38.97 -18.91
CA LEU A 15 -25.55 38.08 -18.86
C LEU A 15 -24.30 38.81 -18.34
N GLU A 16 -24.07 40.05 -18.76
CA GLU A 16 -22.95 40.87 -18.26
C GLU A 16 -23.08 41.17 -16.77
N THR A 17 -24.29 41.53 -16.31
CA THR A 17 -24.56 41.84 -14.89
C THR A 17 -24.36 40.61 -14.01
N HIS A 18 -24.89 39.46 -14.44
CA HIS A 18 -24.71 38.20 -13.73
C HIS A 18 -23.25 37.76 -13.72
N LYS A 19 -22.54 37.85 -14.85
CA LYS A 19 -21.11 37.53 -14.94
C LYS A 19 -20.27 38.41 -14.02
N ALA A 20 -20.57 39.71 -13.91
CA ALA A 20 -19.93 40.62 -12.96
C ALA A 20 -20.28 40.31 -11.49
N SER A 21 -21.51 39.86 -11.21
CA SER A 21 -21.93 39.36 -9.89
C SER A 21 -21.10 38.13 -9.49
N MET A 22 -21.02 37.14 -10.38
CA MET A 22 -20.25 35.92 -10.17
C MET A 22 -18.76 36.19 -9.97
N LYS A 23 -18.18 37.11 -10.76
CA LYS A 23 -16.79 37.56 -10.56
C LYS A 23 -16.56 38.07 -9.14
N ARG A 24 -17.41 38.97 -8.65
CA ARG A 24 -17.30 39.55 -7.31
C ARG A 24 -17.42 38.49 -6.20
N LYS A 25 -18.23 37.45 -6.41
CA LYS A 25 -18.37 36.33 -5.47
C LYS A 25 -17.12 35.45 -5.39
N THR A 26 -16.32 35.34 -6.46
CA THR A 26 -15.21 34.37 -6.55
C THR A 26 -13.80 34.97 -6.67
N GLU A 27 -13.66 36.28 -6.90
CA GLU A 27 -12.37 36.96 -7.10
C GLU A 27 -11.43 36.94 -5.88
N CYS A 28 -11.97 36.72 -4.68
CA CYS A 28 -11.22 36.74 -3.42
C CYS A 28 -11.45 35.46 -2.62
N ILE A 29 -10.40 34.96 -1.96
CA ILE A 29 -10.53 33.91 -0.93
C ILE A 29 -10.59 34.56 0.45
N PHE A 30 -11.42 33.99 1.32
CA PHE A 30 -11.48 34.35 2.72
C PHE A 30 -10.51 33.50 3.54
N GLU A 31 -9.45 34.12 4.06
CA GLU A 31 -8.47 33.53 4.99
C GLU A 31 -8.53 34.24 6.37
N GLY A 32 -9.74 34.56 6.86
CA GLY A 32 -9.96 35.24 8.16
C GLY A 32 -10.13 36.77 8.08
N LYS A 33 -9.41 37.48 7.21
CA LYS A 33 -9.46 38.96 7.17
C LYS A 33 -10.63 39.53 6.35
N LYS A 34 -11.67 40.06 7.04
CA LYS A 34 -12.86 40.69 6.40
C LYS A 34 -12.68 42.15 5.94
N ASP A 35 -11.54 42.80 6.20
CA ASP A 35 -11.33 44.21 5.81
C ASP A 35 -11.07 44.33 4.30
N ALA A 36 -11.81 45.23 3.63
CA ALA A 36 -11.74 45.46 2.19
C ALA A 36 -10.34 45.81 1.65
N LYS A 37 -9.39 46.19 2.52
CA LYS A 37 -7.99 46.49 2.17
C LYS A 37 -7.07 45.26 2.09
N ASN A 38 -7.47 44.10 2.63
CA ASN A 38 -6.62 42.90 2.78
C ASN A 38 -7.19 41.63 2.13
N LYS A 39 -8.18 41.75 1.23
CA LYS A 39 -8.67 40.58 0.48
C LYS A 39 -7.57 40.04 -0.43
N ILE A 40 -7.24 38.76 -0.29
CA ILE A 40 -6.27 38.09 -1.15
C ILE A 40 -6.98 37.72 -2.45
N GLN A 41 -6.49 38.27 -3.56
CA GLN A 41 -6.96 37.90 -4.89
C GLN A 41 -6.63 36.42 -5.14
N LEU A 42 -7.66 35.62 -5.43
CA LEU A 42 -7.53 34.18 -5.67
C LEU A 42 -6.41 33.88 -6.68
N LYS A 43 -6.36 34.64 -7.78
CA LYS A 43 -5.38 34.50 -8.86
C LYS A 43 -3.91 34.63 -8.41
N LYS A 44 -3.63 35.39 -7.35
CA LYS A 44 -2.26 35.60 -6.84
C LYS A 44 -1.73 34.40 -6.06
N VAL A 45 -2.61 33.69 -5.37
CA VAL A 45 -2.25 32.58 -4.46
C VAL A 45 -2.69 31.21 -4.97
N TYR A 46 -3.48 31.17 -6.05
CA TYR A 46 -3.96 29.92 -6.63
C TYR A 46 -2.79 29.10 -7.19
N THR A 47 -2.67 27.90 -6.66
CA THR A 47 -1.83 26.83 -7.19
C THR A 47 -2.75 25.76 -7.75
N GLN A 48 -2.47 25.30 -8.97
CA GLN A 48 -3.31 24.29 -9.63
C GLN A 48 -3.33 23.02 -8.78
N LEU A 49 -4.53 22.48 -8.52
CA LEU A 49 -4.69 21.22 -7.81
C LEU A 49 -4.49 20.04 -8.76
N PHE A 50 -3.93 18.95 -8.23
CA PHE A 50 -3.90 17.68 -8.94
C PHE A 50 -5.28 17.02 -8.87
N ILE A 51 -5.99 17.02 -10.00
CA ILE A 51 -7.33 16.41 -10.16
C ILE A 51 -7.20 15.27 -11.15
N THR A 52 -7.79 14.11 -10.84
CA THR A 52 -7.74 12.92 -11.69
C THR A 52 -9.16 12.41 -11.97
N GLU A 53 -9.29 11.46 -12.89
CA GLU A 53 -10.52 10.69 -13.01
C GLU A 53 -10.71 9.80 -11.77
N GLY A 54 -11.95 9.65 -11.31
CA GLY A 54 -12.31 8.86 -10.13
C GLY A 54 -13.00 7.55 -10.50
N GLU A 55 -12.79 6.49 -9.71
CA GLU A 55 -13.49 5.20 -9.87
C GLU A 55 -14.89 5.23 -9.21
N LEU A 56 -15.85 4.56 -9.87
CA LEU A 56 -17.27 4.42 -9.48
C LEU A 56 -17.47 3.66 -8.16
N ASN A 57 -16.67 2.60 -7.93
CA ASN A 57 -16.95 1.57 -6.91
C ASN A 57 -16.15 1.71 -5.59
N LYS A 58 -15.28 2.72 -5.46
CA LYS A 58 -14.54 2.95 -4.20
C LYS A 58 -15.18 4.11 -3.43
N VAL A 59 -16.24 3.79 -2.68
CA VAL A 59 -16.72 4.63 -1.60
C VAL A 59 -15.71 4.50 -0.45
N ASN A 60 -14.69 5.36 -0.46
CA ASN A 60 -13.68 5.34 0.59
C ASN A 60 -14.27 6.04 1.83
N ASN A 61 -14.74 5.27 2.81
CA ASN A 61 -15.32 5.75 4.07
C ASN A 61 -14.27 6.20 5.11
N GLU A 62 -13.00 6.28 4.69
CA GLU A 62 -11.84 6.54 5.56
C GLU A 62 -11.63 8.03 5.88
N HIS A 63 -11.02 8.32 7.05
CA HIS A 63 -10.64 9.68 7.45
C HIS A 63 -9.61 10.30 6.50
N GLU A 64 -9.66 11.61 6.44
CA GLU A 64 -9.08 12.45 5.40
C GLU A 64 -7.56 12.40 5.33
N ILE A 65 -6.90 12.40 6.49
CA ILE A 65 -5.43 12.37 6.59
C ILE A 65 -4.90 10.96 6.34
N LEU A 66 -5.63 9.96 6.83
CA LEU A 66 -5.26 8.54 6.66
C LEU A 66 -5.41 8.09 5.22
N LYS A 67 -6.43 8.59 4.51
CA LYS A 67 -6.57 8.37 3.07
C LYS A 67 -5.37 8.88 2.29
N ILE A 68 -4.80 10.04 2.64
CA ILE A 68 -3.58 10.54 1.96
C ILE A 68 -2.40 9.64 2.23
N MET A 69 -2.26 9.20 3.48
CA MET A 69 -1.19 8.29 3.87
C MET A 69 -1.32 6.98 3.12
N LYS A 70 -2.54 6.44 3.02
CA LYS A 70 -2.87 5.28 2.21
C LYS A 70 -2.63 5.49 0.72
N ASP A 71 -3.03 6.62 0.16
CA ASP A 71 -2.87 6.90 -1.27
C ASP A 71 -1.38 7.05 -1.64
N LYS A 72 -0.57 7.67 -0.77
CA LYS A 72 0.88 7.79 -0.99
C LYS A 72 1.63 6.48 -0.75
N ALA A 73 1.23 5.73 0.27
CA ALA A 73 1.95 4.53 0.67
C ALA A 73 1.45 3.28 -0.06
N PHE A 74 0.14 3.08 -0.21
CA PHE A 74 -0.48 1.81 -0.59
C PHE A 74 -1.37 1.87 -1.84
N ARG A 75 -1.68 3.04 -2.43
CA ARG A 75 -2.38 3.04 -3.74
C ARG A 75 -1.43 2.64 -4.86
N VAL A 76 -1.97 1.72 -5.65
CA VAL A 76 -1.58 1.40 -7.01
C VAL A 76 -1.98 2.59 -7.86
N HIS A 77 -1.02 3.44 -8.27
CA HIS A 77 -1.29 4.37 -9.36
C HIS A 77 -1.55 3.52 -10.61
N LYS A 78 -2.81 3.40 -11.03
CA LYS A 78 -3.10 2.89 -12.37
C LYS A 78 -2.46 3.87 -13.36
N SER A 79 -1.82 3.29 -14.38
CA SER A 79 -1.30 3.92 -15.62
C SER A 79 -1.69 5.39 -15.82
N GLN A 80 -0.68 6.28 -15.86
CA GLN A 80 -0.77 7.68 -16.28
C GLN A 80 -2.14 8.35 -15.97
N GLU A 81 -2.46 8.53 -14.68
CA GLU A 81 -3.58 9.40 -14.30
C GLU A 81 -3.34 10.78 -14.92
N THR A 82 -4.12 11.13 -15.95
CA THR A 82 -4.01 12.42 -16.62
C THR A 82 -4.44 13.49 -15.64
N ALA A 83 -3.53 14.42 -15.35
CA ALA A 83 -3.85 15.58 -14.56
C ALA A 83 -4.88 16.42 -15.32
N ILE A 84 -6.03 16.66 -14.70
CA ILE A 84 -7.12 17.45 -15.25
C ILE A 84 -7.07 18.83 -14.63
N SER A 85 -7.09 19.88 -15.46
CA SER A 85 -7.28 21.24 -14.95
C SER A 85 -8.71 21.42 -14.44
N CYS A 86 -8.93 22.28 -13.45
CA CYS A 86 -10.30 22.59 -13.00
C CYS A 86 -11.16 23.14 -14.16
N ASN A 87 -10.54 23.81 -15.13
CA ASN A 87 -11.22 24.32 -16.33
C ASN A 87 -11.63 23.23 -17.32
N GLU A 88 -11.10 22.02 -17.18
CA GLU A 88 -11.35 20.88 -18.05
C GLU A 88 -12.32 19.87 -17.45
N ILE A 89 -12.95 20.20 -16.31
CA ILE A 89 -13.87 19.31 -15.57
C ILE A 89 -15.00 18.77 -16.44
N PHE A 90 -15.53 19.57 -17.38
CA PHE A 90 -16.57 19.15 -18.33
C PHE A 90 -16.03 18.65 -19.68
N SER A 91 -14.71 18.52 -19.87
CA SER A 91 -14.12 18.22 -21.20
C SER A 91 -14.56 16.86 -21.77
N LEU A 92 -14.72 15.84 -20.92
CA LEU A 92 -15.10 14.49 -21.31
C LEU A 92 -16.62 14.27 -21.33
N ALA A 93 -17.37 14.90 -20.42
CA ALA A 93 -18.85 14.94 -20.50
C ALA A 93 -19.37 15.64 -21.76
N ARG A 94 -18.52 16.43 -22.44
CA ARG A 94 -18.82 17.03 -23.75
C ARG A 94 -18.69 16.06 -24.92
N LYS A 95 -17.98 14.94 -24.77
CA LYS A 95 -17.70 13.96 -25.84
C LYS A 95 -18.68 12.79 -25.88
N ASN A 96 -19.31 12.48 -24.75
CA ASN A 96 -20.27 11.39 -24.64
C ASN A 96 -21.69 11.92 -24.92
N ASP A 97 -22.41 11.28 -25.84
CA ASP A 97 -23.79 11.63 -26.25
C ASP A 97 -24.85 11.15 -25.22
N ASP A 98 -24.42 10.95 -23.97
CA ASP A 98 -25.23 10.37 -22.90
C ASP A 98 -26.20 11.40 -22.28
N HIS A 99 -27.33 10.93 -21.76
CA HIS A 99 -28.42 11.78 -21.26
C HIS A 99 -28.09 12.52 -19.96
N SER A 100 -27.04 12.16 -19.22
CA SER A 100 -26.61 12.83 -17.99
C SER A 100 -25.30 13.62 -18.16
N LYS A 101 -25.29 14.92 -17.82
CA LYS A 101 -24.12 15.81 -17.91
C LYS A 101 -23.55 16.19 -16.53
N THR A 102 -23.75 15.31 -15.56
CA THR A 102 -23.40 15.52 -14.15
C THR A 102 -21.99 15.03 -13.85
N VAL A 103 -21.14 15.93 -13.37
CA VAL A 103 -19.79 15.63 -12.87
C VAL A 103 -19.78 15.68 -11.36
N LEU A 104 -19.42 14.57 -10.70
CA LEU A 104 -19.24 14.50 -9.26
C LEU A 104 -17.74 14.53 -8.93
N THR A 105 -17.30 15.58 -8.25
CA THR A 105 -15.92 15.73 -7.79
C THR A 105 -15.81 15.41 -6.31
N LYS A 106 -15.12 14.32 -5.98
CA LYS A 106 -14.84 13.92 -4.60
C LYS A 106 -13.46 14.37 -4.13
N GLY A 107 -13.33 14.65 -2.85
CA GLY A 107 -12.05 15.00 -2.22
C GLY A 107 -12.21 15.20 -0.72
N ILE A 108 -11.14 15.00 0.04
CA ILE A 108 -11.18 15.18 1.50
C ILE A 108 -11.39 16.67 1.89
N ALA A 109 -11.72 16.99 3.14
CA ALA A 109 -11.85 18.38 3.56
C ALA A 109 -10.50 19.11 3.50
N GLY A 110 -10.57 20.43 3.30
CA GLY A 110 -9.39 21.27 3.13
C GLY A 110 -8.59 21.04 1.84
N ILE A 111 -8.92 20.03 1.02
CA ILE A 111 -8.16 19.68 -0.21
C ILE A 111 -8.29 20.71 -1.33
N GLY A 112 -9.24 21.66 -1.20
CA GLY A 112 -9.43 22.77 -2.13
C GLY A 112 -10.54 22.61 -3.17
N LYS A 113 -11.55 21.75 -2.93
CA LYS A 113 -12.74 21.59 -3.80
C LYS A 113 -13.44 22.92 -4.12
N THR A 114 -13.84 23.67 -3.08
CA THR A 114 -14.47 24.99 -3.20
C THR A 114 -13.57 26.01 -3.90
N VAL A 115 -12.25 25.95 -3.66
CA VAL A 115 -11.28 26.83 -4.32
C VAL A 115 -11.22 26.56 -5.83
N SER A 116 -11.29 25.28 -6.25
CA SER A 116 -11.41 24.92 -7.66
C SER A 116 -12.70 25.44 -8.29
N VAL A 117 -13.82 25.36 -7.58
CA VAL A 117 -15.11 25.93 -8.03
C VAL A 117 -14.99 27.44 -8.24
N HIS A 118 -14.42 28.15 -7.26
CA HIS A 118 -14.21 29.59 -7.36
C HIS A 118 -13.29 29.95 -8.53
N LYS A 119 -12.20 29.20 -8.74
CA LYS A 119 -11.28 29.43 -9.86
C LYS A 119 -11.97 29.21 -11.21
N PHE A 120 -12.74 28.14 -11.34
CA PHE A 120 -13.49 27.82 -12.56
C PHE A 120 -14.46 28.94 -12.95
N ILE A 121 -15.23 29.43 -11.97
CA ILE A 121 -16.17 30.55 -12.17
C ILE A 121 -15.42 31.84 -12.48
N LEU A 122 -14.31 32.13 -11.78
CA LEU A 122 -13.52 33.34 -12.00
C LEU A 122 -12.97 33.39 -13.43
N ASP A 123 -12.40 32.29 -13.93
CA ASP A 123 -11.84 32.22 -15.28
C ASP A 123 -12.92 32.35 -16.35
N TRP A 124 -14.12 31.80 -16.09
CA TRP A 124 -15.28 32.05 -16.93
C TRP A 124 -15.70 33.51 -16.91
N ALA A 125 -15.79 34.12 -15.74
CA ALA A 125 -16.23 35.50 -15.57
C ALA A 125 -15.24 36.52 -16.17
N GLU A 126 -13.94 36.23 -16.15
CA GLU A 126 -12.88 37.07 -16.77
C GLU A 126 -12.71 36.85 -18.27
N GLY A 127 -13.35 35.83 -18.86
CA GLY A 127 -13.19 35.53 -20.28
C GLY A 127 -12.01 34.62 -20.62
N GLU A 128 -11.32 34.06 -19.62
CA GLU A 128 -10.10 33.27 -19.80
C GLU A 128 -10.38 31.82 -20.22
N ALA A 129 -11.47 31.22 -19.71
CA ALA A 129 -11.83 29.83 -20.00
C ALA A 129 -13.35 29.64 -20.09
N ASN A 130 -13.79 28.49 -20.61
CA ASN A 130 -15.18 28.03 -20.55
C ASN A 130 -16.26 28.97 -21.14
N GLN A 131 -15.93 29.82 -22.11
CA GLN A 131 -16.87 30.76 -22.76
C GLN A 131 -17.96 30.10 -23.63
N HIS A 132 -17.96 28.76 -23.71
CA HIS A 132 -19.04 27.98 -24.33
C HIS A 132 -20.26 27.82 -23.41
N ILE A 133 -20.15 28.22 -22.13
CA ILE A 133 -21.21 28.25 -21.14
C ILE A 133 -21.71 29.70 -21.07
N ASP A 134 -23.01 29.88 -21.29
CA ASP A 134 -23.62 31.21 -21.31
C ASP A 134 -23.87 31.73 -19.88
N CYS A 135 -24.22 30.84 -18.95
CA CYS A 135 -24.59 31.21 -17.57
C CYS A 135 -24.12 30.15 -16.55
N MET A 136 -23.65 30.58 -15.36
CA MET A 136 -23.19 29.70 -14.28
C MET A 136 -23.85 30.06 -12.95
N PHE A 137 -24.58 29.12 -12.35
CA PHE A 137 -25.19 29.28 -11.04
C PHE A 137 -24.41 28.50 -9.98
N LEU A 138 -23.95 29.20 -8.93
CA LEU A 138 -23.29 28.59 -7.77
C LEU A 138 -24.32 28.44 -6.65
N LEU A 139 -24.56 27.21 -6.24
CA LEU A 139 -25.56 26.83 -5.24
C LEU A 139 -24.87 26.01 -4.12
N PRO A 140 -24.31 26.66 -3.09
CA PRO A 140 -23.68 25.96 -1.98
C PRO A 140 -24.72 25.23 -1.14
N PHE A 141 -24.55 23.92 -0.87
CA PHE A 141 -25.51 23.15 -0.07
C PHE A 141 -25.71 23.72 1.34
N ARG A 142 -24.66 24.34 1.87
CA ARG A 142 -24.69 25.07 3.13
C ARG A 142 -25.78 26.14 3.19
N GLU A 143 -25.92 26.90 2.11
CA GLU A 143 -26.91 27.95 1.95
C GLU A 143 -28.29 27.36 1.63
N ILE A 144 -28.33 26.31 0.80
CA ILE A 144 -29.57 25.59 0.45
C ILE A 144 -30.26 25.04 1.71
N ASN A 145 -29.51 24.55 2.69
CA ASN A 145 -30.04 24.03 3.96
C ASN A 145 -30.80 25.08 4.80
N LEU A 146 -30.64 26.37 4.53
CA LEU A 146 -31.40 27.43 5.20
C LEU A 146 -32.86 27.49 4.75
N ILE A 147 -33.17 26.92 3.59
CA ILE A 147 -34.50 26.92 3.01
C ILE A 147 -35.29 25.76 3.61
N LYS A 148 -36.20 26.07 4.55
CA LYS A 148 -37.08 25.07 5.19
C LYS A 148 -38.56 25.32 4.85
N ASP A 149 -39.29 24.23 4.63
CA ASP A 149 -40.75 24.15 4.64
C ASP A 149 -41.50 25.10 3.67
N SER A 150 -40.89 25.41 2.52
CA SER A 150 -41.48 26.26 1.48
C SER A 150 -41.35 25.60 0.09
N GLU A 151 -42.42 25.67 -0.71
CA GLU A 151 -42.38 25.23 -2.11
C GLU A 151 -41.87 26.36 -3.01
N PHE A 152 -40.81 26.09 -3.76
CA PHE A 152 -40.22 26.99 -4.73
C PHE A 152 -40.43 26.44 -6.14
N SER A 153 -40.56 27.33 -7.11
CA SER A 153 -40.19 27.01 -8.49
C SER A 153 -38.67 27.11 -8.68
N LEU A 154 -38.11 26.51 -9.72
CA LEU A 154 -36.67 26.60 -9.97
C LEU A 154 -36.20 28.04 -10.19
N HIS A 155 -37.02 28.87 -10.83
CA HIS A 155 -36.71 30.29 -11.02
C HIS A 155 -36.75 31.07 -9.69
N GLU A 156 -37.76 30.85 -8.85
CA GLU A 156 -37.82 31.45 -7.51
C GLU A 156 -36.61 31.01 -6.68
N LEU A 157 -36.22 29.73 -6.74
CA LEU A 157 -35.03 29.25 -6.05
C LEU A 157 -33.77 29.97 -6.55
N LEU A 158 -33.60 30.17 -7.86
CA LEU A 158 -32.44 30.88 -8.40
C LEU A 158 -32.39 32.36 -8.01
N LEU A 159 -33.54 33.03 -7.95
CA LEU A 159 -33.65 34.42 -7.50
C LEU A 159 -33.13 34.62 -6.07
N GLU A 160 -33.35 33.64 -5.19
CA GLU A 160 -32.85 33.68 -3.81
C GLU A 160 -31.31 33.73 -3.74
N PHE A 161 -30.61 33.01 -4.61
CA PHE A 161 -29.13 33.00 -4.64
C PHE A 161 -28.54 34.11 -5.52
N HIS A 162 -29.31 34.56 -6.51
CA HIS A 162 -28.90 35.51 -7.54
C HIS A 162 -29.99 36.57 -7.76
N PRO A 163 -30.11 37.56 -6.84
CA PRO A 163 -31.16 38.59 -6.91
C PRO A 163 -31.12 39.41 -8.20
N GLU A 164 -29.96 39.48 -8.87
CA GLU A 164 -29.84 40.11 -10.18
C GLU A 164 -30.71 39.48 -11.28
N LEU A 165 -31.30 38.31 -11.04
CA LEU A 165 -32.25 37.64 -11.94
C LEU A 165 -33.66 38.27 -11.93
N GLU A 166 -33.98 39.20 -11.03
CA GLU A 166 -35.32 39.80 -10.89
C GLU A 166 -35.79 40.51 -12.17
N GLU A 167 -34.84 41.01 -12.97
CA GLU A 167 -35.11 41.65 -14.26
C GLU A 167 -35.47 40.65 -15.38
N VAL A 168 -35.30 39.35 -15.17
CA VAL A 168 -35.54 38.27 -16.15
C VAL A 168 -36.94 37.66 -15.96
N LYS A 169 -37.94 38.23 -16.62
CA LYS A 169 -39.36 37.85 -16.42
C LYS A 169 -39.89 36.72 -17.32
N GLU A 170 -39.09 36.16 -18.24
CA GLU A 170 -39.60 35.24 -19.29
C GLU A 170 -39.01 33.81 -19.24
N ALA A 171 -39.89 32.80 -19.22
CA ALA A 171 -39.57 31.37 -19.16
C ALA A 171 -38.67 30.87 -20.32
N LYS A 172 -38.80 31.47 -21.50
CA LYS A 172 -38.10 31.07 -22.74
C LYS A 172 -36.61 31.44 -22.75
N THR A 173 -36.13 32.16 -21.73
CA THR A 173 -34.74 32.61 -21.65
C THR A 173 -33.81 31.47 -21.22
N TYR A 174 -34.23 30.59 -20.31
CA TYR A 174 -33.38 29.50 -19.80
C TYR A 174 -33.24 28.32 -20.77
N GLU A 175 -34.27 28.02 -21.57
CA GLU A 175 -34.27 26.87 -22.50
C GLU A 175 -33.28 27.04 -23.66
N ASN A 176 -32.91 28.29 -24.00
CA ASN A 176 -31.96 28.62 -25.07
C ASN A 176 -30.52 28.83 -24.58
N LEU A 177 -30.28 28.77 -23.26
CA LEU A 177 -28.98 29.01 -22.64
C LEU A 177 -28.24 27.70 -22.36
N LYS A 178 -26.93 27.69 -22.61
CA LYS A 178 -26.04 26.67 -22.05
C LYS A 178 -25.72 27.04 -20.61
N ILE A 179 -26.46 26.44 -19.69
CA ILE A 179 -26.37 26.70 -18.25
C ILE A 179 -25.46 25.66 -17.59
N ALA A 180 -24.64 26.10 -16.64
CA ALA A 180 -23.97 25.22 -15.68
C ALA A 180 -24.47 25.49 -14.26
N PHE A 181 -24.91 24.44 -13.57
CA PHE A 181 -25.22 24.45 -12.14
C PHE A 181 -24.06 23.86 -11.37
N ILE A 182 -23.56 24.59 -10.38
CA ILE A 182 -22.46 24.15 -9.52
C ILE A 182 -23.00 24.02 -8.10
N PHE A 183 -23.15 22.78 -7.64
CA PHE A 183 -23.54 22.46 -6.28
C PHE A 183 -22.30 22.18 -5.43
N ASP A 184 -21.91 23.13 -4.58
CA ASP A 184 -20.69 23.01 -3.77
C ASP A 184 -21.01 22.46 -2.36
N GLY A 185 -20.24 21.48 -1.89
CA GLY A 185 -20.31 20.98 -0.51
C GLY A 185 -21.46 20.01 -0.23
N PHE A 186 -21.71 19.03 -1.11
CA PHE A 186 -22.79 18.05 -0.94
C PHE A 186 -22.75 17.29 0.39
N ASP A 187 -21.57 17.06 0.95
CA ASP A 187 -21.38 16.45 2.26
C ASP A 187 -21.93 17.26 3.44
N GLU A 188 -22.34 18.50 3.18
CA GLU A 188 -23.02 19.37 4.13
C GLU A 188 -24.54 19.36 3.93
N SER A 189 -25.06 18.68 2.90
CA SER A 189 -26.49 18.60 2.59
C SER A 189 -27.28 17.91 3.71
N ARG A 190 -28.42 18.50 4.07
CA ARG A 190 -29.44 17.89 4.95
C ARG A 190 -30.70 17.50 4.19
N LEU A 191 -30.68 17.61 2.87
CA LEU A 191 -31.79 17.24 2.01
C LEU A 191 -31.86 15.70 1.90
N PRO A 192 -33.06 15.10 1.95
CA PRO A 192 -33.22 13.64 1.87
C PRO A 192 -32.87 13.06 0.49
N LEU A 193 -32.92 13.87 -0.57
CA LEU A 193 -32.56 13.59 -1.96
C LEU A 193 -33.19 12.30 -2.47
N ASP A 194 -34.51 12.27 -2.47
CA ASP A 194 -35.26 11.09 -2.89
C ASP A 194 -35.26 10.93 -4.41
N PHE A 195 -34.33 10.11 -4.93
CA PHE A 195 -34.27 9.76 -6.35
C PHE A 195 -35.40 8.83 -6.83
N SER A 196 -36.31 8.39 -5.96
CA SER A 196 -37.54 7.67 -6.34
C SER A 196 -38.78 8.57 -6.49
N SER A 197 -38.65 9.86 -6.16
CA SER A 197 -39.74 10.84 -6.11
C SER A 197 -40.32 11.28 -7.47
N ARG A 198 -41.48 11.96 -7.41
CA ARG A 198 -42.29 12.43 -8.55
C ARG A 198 -41.52 13.35 -9.54
N MET A 199 -41.84 13.23 -10.83
CA MET A 199 -41.20 14.02 -11.89
C MET A 199 -41.68 15.49 -11.90
N VAL A 200 -40.72 16.42 -11.97
CA VAL A 200 -40.95 17.85 -12.17
C VAL A 200 -40.24 18.26 -13.46
N THR A 201 -40.98 18.77 -14.44
CA THR A 201 -40.46 19.10 -15.78
C THR A 201 -40.55 20.59 -16.13
N SER A 202 -41.25 21.39 -15.32
CA SER A 202 -41.45 22.83 -15.57
C SER A 202 -40.70 23.67 -14.56
N ILE A 203 -39.99 24.69 -15.06
CA ILE A 203 -39.19 25.65 -14.28
C ILE A 203 -40.05 26.45 -13.28
N HIS A 204 -41.33 26.66 -13.59
CA HIS A 204 -42.28 27.45 -12.78
C HIS A 204 -43.14 26.60 -11.83
N LYS A 205 -43.06 25.27 -11.93
CA LYS A 205 -43.83 24.39 -11.05
C LYS A 205 -43.22 24.42 -9.65
N LYS A 206 -44.03 24.78 -8.65
CA LYS A 206 -43.62 24.78 -7.25
C LYS A 206 -43.44 23.36 -6.73
N ALA A 207 -42.37 23.14 -6.00
CA ALA A 207 -41.95 21.88 -5.42
C ALA A 207 -41.02 22.13 -4.22
N SER A 208 -40.76 21.12 -3.41
CA SER A 208 -39.69 21.21 -2.41
C SER A 208 -38.34 21.37 -3.09
N VAL A 209 -37.41 22.07 -2.42
CA VAL A 209 -36.05 22.28 -2.92
C VAL A 209 -35.33 20.96 -3.20
N ASP A 210 -35.54 19.97 -2.32
CA ASP A 210 -35.11 18.59 -2.50
C ASP A 210 -35.54 18.01 -3.86
N LEU A 211 -36.82 18.16 -4.21
CA LEU A 211 -37.39 17.64 -5.43
C LEU A 211 -36.87 18.39 -6.66
N LEU A 212 -36.65 19.69 -6.57
CA LEU A 212 -36.07 20.50 -7.65
C LEU A 212 -34.63 20.07 -7.96
N ILE A 213 -33.78 19.93 -6.93
CA ILE A 213 -32.37 19.54 -7.09
C ILE A 213 -32.27 18.11 -7.64
N THR A 214 -33.06 17.18 -7.09
CA THR A 214 -33.09 15.80 -7.58
C THR A 214 -33.54 15.74 -9.05
N ASN A 215 -34.54 16.52 -9.45
CA ASN A 215 -34.99 16.57 -10.85
C ASN A 215 -34.01 17.29 -11.79
N LEU A 216 -33.19 18.23 -11.31
CA LEU A 216 -32.05 18.76 -12.07
C LEU A 216 -31.01 17.66 -12.31
N ILE A 217 -30.60 16.96 -11.26
CA ILE A 217 -29.58 15.88 -11.35
C ILE A 217 -30.03 14.74 -12.27
N LYS A 218 -31.32 14.37 -12.20
CA LYS A 218 -31.95 13.38 -13.10
C LYS A 218 -32.04 13.84 -14.56
N GLY A 219 -31.85 15.13 -14.84
CA GLY A 219 -32.06 15.71 -16.16
C GLY A 219 -33.53 15.92 -16.52
N ASN A 220 -34.47 15.92 -15.57
CA ASN A 220 -35.88 16.20 -15.85
C ASN A 220 -36.16 17.71 -16.00
N LEU A 221 -35.35 18.54 -15.34
CA LEU A 221 -35.35 20.00 -15.46
C LEU A 221 -34.11 20.45 -16.22
N LEU A 222 -34.27 21.33 -17.22
CA LEU A 222 -33.16 21.88 -18.02
C LEU A 222 -32.19 20.80 -18.55
N GLN A 223 -32.72 19.87 -19.35
CA GLN A 223 -32.03 18.69 -19.89
C GLN A 223 -30.64 18.94 -20.51
N THR A 224 -30.41 20.14 -21.03
CA THR A 224 -29.14 20.48 -21.69
C THR A 224 -28.06 21.00 -20.72
N SER A 225 -28.42 21.25 -19.46
CA SER A 225 -27.54 21.88 -18.46
C SER A 225 -26.37 20.98 -18.04
N LEU A 226 -25.25 21.62 -17.72
CA LEU A 226 -24.09 20.98 -17.12
C LEU A 226 -24.23 21.04 -15.61
N ILE A 227 -23.95 19.94 -14.90
CA ILE A 227 -24.05 19.92 -13.44
C ILE A 227 -22.69 19.52 -12.88
N TRP A 228 -22.15 20.32 -11.95
CA TRP A 228 -20.95 19.99 -11.20
C TRP A 228 -21.26 19.96 -9.71
N ILE A 229 -21.04 18.80 -9.09
CA ILE A 229 -21.27 18.58 -7.67
C ILE A 229 -19.93 18.32 -7.00
N THR A 230 -19.62 19.02 -5.90
CA THR A 230 -18.45 18.71 -5.06
C THR A 230 -18.88 18.03 -3.77
N SER A 231 -18.12 17.03 -3.31
CA SER A 231 -18.48 16.27 -2.11
C SER A 231 -17.27 15.65 -1.42
N ARG A 232 -17.39 15.32 -0.13
CA ARG A 232 -16.50 14.33 0.50
C ARG A 232 -16.86 12.91 0.03
N PRO A 233 -15.88 12.00 -0.08
CA PRO A 233 -16.13 10.62 -0.52
C PRO A 233 -17.26 9.91 0.25
N ALA A 234 -17.36 10.17 1.57
CA ALA A 234 -18.36 9.55 2.43
C ALA A 234 -19.81 9.96 2.11
N ALA A 235 -20.07 11.13 1.51
CA ALA A 235 -21.42 11.56 1.14
C ALA A 235 -21.73 11.34 -0.35
N ALA A 236 -20.70 11.19 -1.19
CA ALA A 236 -20.83 11.04 -2.63
C ALA A 236 -21.73 9.86 -3.07
N HIS A 237 -21.83 8.80 -2.26
CA HIS A 237 -22.62 7.60 -2.58
C HIS A 237 -24.14 7.80 -2.47
N GLN A 238 -24.59 8.91 -1.86
CA GLN A 238 -26.02 9.21 -1.75
C GLN A 238 -26.64 9.57 -3.11
N ILE A 239 -25.82 9.95 -4.09
CA ILE A 239 -26.25 10.18 -5.47
C ILE A 239 -26.07 8.87 -6.25
N PRO A 240 -27.14 8.28 -6.81
CA PRO A 240 -27.05 7.09 -7.63
C PRO A 240 -26.09 7.28 -8.81
N SER A 241 -25.22 6.29 -9.05
CA SER A 241 -24.19 6.38 -10.10
C SER A 241 -24.77 6.50 -11.51
N GLU A 242 -25.99 6.01 -11.72
CA GLU A 242 -26.74 6.15 -12.98
C GLU A 242 -27.07 7.61 -13.35
N HIS A 243 -27.00 8.54 -12.40
CA HIS A 243 -27.22 9.98 -12.63
C HIS A 243 -25.91 10.79 -12.70
N VAL A 244 -24.75 10.13 -12.64
CA VAL A 244 -23.44 10.76 -12.66
C VAL A 244 -22.65 10.24 -13.85
N SER A 245 -22.40 11.10 -14.84
CA SER A 245 -21.64 10.69 -16.02
C SER A 245 -20.15 10.61 -15.79
N MET A 246 -19.61 11.43 -14.88
CA MET A 246 -18.17 11.40 -14.56
C MET A 246 -17.89 11.60 -13.09
N PHE A 247 -16.98 10.79 -12.57
CA PHE A 247 -16.38 10.96 -11.26
C PHE A 247 -14.99 11.56 -11.42
N LYS A 248 -14.71 12.63 -10.67
CA LYS A 248 -13.39 13.24 -10.58
C LYS A 248 -12.93 13.22 -9.13
N GLU A 249 -11.62 13.14 -8.90
CA GLU A 249 -11.04 13.11 -7.56
C GLU A 249 -9.98 14.22 -7.40
N VAL A 250 -10.16 15.10 -6.42
CA VAL A 250 -9.13 16.09 -6.04
C VAL A 250 -8.16 15.41 -5.09
N ARG A 251 -6.90 15.32 -5.51
CA ARG A 251 -5.83 14.67 -4.73
C ARG A 251 -5.06 15.65 -3.87
N GLY A 252 -5.03 16.96 -4.18
CA GLY A 252 -4.28 17.96 -3.42
C GLY A 252 -3.01 18.42 -4.14
N PHE A 253 -1.98 18.81 -3.39
CA PHE A 253 -0.71 19.31 -3.91
C PHE A 253 0.34 18.21 -4.10
N THR A 254 0.90 18.13 -5.29
CA THR A 254 2.18 17.45 -5.54
C THR A 254 3.32 18.18 -4.85
N ASP A 255 4.48 17.54 -4.75
CA ASP A 255 5.66 18.13 -4.10
C ASP A 255 6.11 19.43 -4.78
N ASN A 256 5.98 19.52 -6.11
CA ASN A 256 6.24 20.76 -6.86
C ASN A 256 5.18 21.84 -6.56
N GLN A 257 3.91 21.46 -6.49
CA GLN A 257 2.81 22.38 -6.17
C GLN A 257 2.91 22.93 -4.74
N LYS A 258 3.44 22.16 -3.78
CA LYS A 258 3.72 22.68 -2.43
C LYS A 258 4.70 23.85 -2.47
N VAL A 259 5.81 23.66 -3.17
CA VAL A 259 6.85 24.69 -3.34
C VAL A 259 6.26 25.91 -4.04
N GLU A 260 5.52 25.71 -5.14
CA GLU A 260 4.83 26.76 -5.87
C GLU A 260 3.87 27.56 -4.98
N TYR A 261 3.08 26.88 -4.15
CA TYR A 261 2.15 27.52 -3.21
C TYR A 261 2.89 28.44 -2.23
N PHE A 262 3.95 27.96 -1.57
CA PHE A 262 4.70 28.77 -0.60
C PHE A 262 5.39 29.97 -1.28
N GLN A 263 5.92 29.79 -2.49
CA GLN A 263 6.52 30.88 -3.29
C GLN A 263 5.49 31.94 -3.69
N LYS A 264 4.30 31.54 -4.12
CA LYS A 264 3.21 32.48 -4.46
C LYS A 264 2.66 33.20 -3.23
N ARG A 265 2.56 32.49 -2.10
CA ARG A 265 1.94 32.99 -0.87
C ARG A 265 2.85 33.91 -0.06
N ILE A 266 4.16 33.73 -0.17
CA ILE A 266 5.18 34.48 0.58
C ILE A 266 5.96 35.34 -0.42
N PRO A 267 5.68 36.65 -0.52
CA PRO A 267 6.32 37.53 -1.52
C PRO A 267 7.84 37.65 -1.39
N ASP A 268 8.39 37.45 -0.18
CA ASP A 268 9.82 37.46 0.09
C ASP A 268 10.42 36.07 -0.22
N GLU A 269 11.20 35.98 -1.31
CA GLU A 269 11.82 34.73 -1.76
C GLU A 269 12.75 34.09 -0.73
N SER A 270 13.43 34.89 0.09
CA SER A 270 14.34 34.41 1.13
C SER A 270 13.56 33.77 2.29
N GLN A 271 12.43 34.37 2.67
CA GLN A 271 11.52 33.81 3.66
C GLN A 271 10.80 32.56 3.12
N ALA A 272 10.35 32.59 1.86
CA ALA A 272 9.72 31.45 1.21
C ALA A 272 10.66 30.24 1.19
N SER A 273 11.92 30.45 0.78
CA SER A 273 12.95 29.42 0.75
C SER A 273 13.26 28.86 2.15
N LYS A 274 13.33 29.72 3.17
CA LYS A 274 13.48 29.29 4.58
C LYS A 274 12.32 28.43 5.04
N VAL A 275 11.08 28.87 4.82
CA VAL A 275 9.86 28.11 5.17
C VAL A 275 9.87 26.75 4.47
N ILE A 276 10.13 26.70 3.17
CA ILE A 276 10.19 25.43 2.41
C ILE A 276 11.27 24.50 2.98
N SER A 277 12.47 25.03 3.30
CA SER A 277 13.55 24.23 3.87
C SER A 277 13.18 23.65 5.24
N GLN A 278 12.54 24.44 6.11
CA GLN A 278 12.13 24.01 7.44
C GLN A 278 11.02 22.96 7.38
N ILE A 279 10.03 23.14 6.49
CA ILE A 279 8.98 22.14 6.30
C ILE A 279 9.58 20.82 5.81
N LYS A 280 10.59 20.85 4.93
CA LYS A 280 11.26 19.63 4.46
C LYS A 280 12.01 18.89 5.58
N VAL A 281 12.56 19.61 6.56
CA VAL A 281 13.19 19.00 7.76
C VAL A 281 12.15 18.25 8.59
N SER A 282 10.95 18.80 8.76
CA SER A 282 9.85 18.12 9.47
C SER A 282 8.97 17.33 8.51
N ARG A 283 9.30 16.04 8.33
CA ARG A 283 8.62 15.19 7.34
C ARG A 283 7.12 15.06 7.60
N SER A 284 6.67 15.08 8.85
CA SER A 284 5.25 15.09 9.20
C SER A 284 4.52 16.33 8.66
N LEU A 285 5.08 17.52 8.87
CA LEU A 285 4.53 18.79 8.36
C LEU A 285 4.51 18.81 6.82
N TYR A 286 5.59 18.35 6.18
CA TYR A 286 5.67 18.28 4.72
C TYR A 286 4.59 17.38 4.09
N ILE A 287 4.22 16.30 4.77
CA ILE A 287 3.16 15.38 4.31
C ILE A 287 1.81 16.05 4.42
N MET A 288 1.52 16.70 5.54
CA MET A 288 0.25 17.39 5.76
C MET A 288 0.04 18.52 4.75
N CYS A 289 1.12 19.20 4.33
CA CYS A 289 1.11 20.18 3.24
C CYS A 289 0.70 19.61 1.86
N HIS A 290 0.43 18.31 1.74
CA HIS A 290 -0.31 17.80 0.59
C HIS A 290 -1.73 18.37 0.50
N ILE A 291 -2.32 18.69 1.66
CA ILE A 291 -3.61 19.35 1.77
C ILE A 291 -3.37 20.87 1.84
N PRO A 292 -3.93 21.67 0.92
CA PRO A 292 -3.72 23.12 0.88
C PRO A 292 -4.01 23.87 2.18
N VAL A 293 -5.03 23.48 2.96
CA VAL A 293 -5.29 24.13 4.27
C VAL A 293 -4.08 24.03 5.21
N PHE A 294 -3.38 22.90 5.22
CA PHE A 294 -2.20 22.76 6.08
C PHE A 294 -1.03 23.60 5.56
N CYS A 295 -0.90 23.79 4.23
CA CYS A 295 0.07 24.76 3.70
C CYS A 295 -0.23 26.18 4.20
N TRP A 296 -1.50 26.56 4.20
CA TRP A 296 -1.92 27.88 4.68
C TRP A 296 -1.62 28.07 6.18
N ILE A 297 -2.05 27.13 7.03
CA ILE A 297 -1.74 27.14 8.48
C ILE A 297 -0.24 27.21 8.70
N THR A 298 0.52 26.41 7.95
CA THR A 298 1.98 26.35 8.07
C THR A 298 2.64 27.65 7.65
N ALA A 299 2.22 28.26 6.54
CA ALA A 299 2.69 29.57 6.12
C ALA A 299 2.37 30.63 7.18
N THR A 300 1.15 30.68 7.69
CA THR A 300 0.74 31.66 8.72
C THR A 300 1.59 31.55 9.98
N VAL A 301 1.76 30.34 10.51
CA VAL A 301 2.52 30.12 11.75
C VAL A 301 4.00 30.41 11.55
N LEU A 302 4.63 29.84 10.51
CA LEU A 302 6.06 30.02 10.31
C LEU A 302 6.43 31.46 9.94
N GLN A 303 5.59 32.18 9.18
CA GLN A 303 5.83 33.61 8.90
C GLN A 303 5.79 34.46 10.18
N ASP A 304 4.80 34.24 11.05
CA ASP A 304 4.70 34.97 12.31
C ASP A 304 5.88 34.64 13.25
N MET A 305 6.28 33.37 13.33
CA MET A 305 7.40 32.95 14.18
C MET A 305 8.76 33.45 13.67
N LEU A 306 9.00 33.41 12.35
CA LEU A 306 10.20 33.98 11.74
C LEU A 306 10.30 35.50 11.97
N ALA A 307 9.15 36.19 11.99
CA ALA A 307 9.10 37.62 12.29
C ALA A 307 9.38 37.96 13.76
N ARG A 308 9.09 37.03 14.70
CA ARG A 308 9.24 37.25 16.14
C ARG A 308 10.61 36.82 16.69
N ASN A 309 11.13 35.64 16.31
CA ASN A 309 12.19 34.96 17.06
C ASN A 309 13.39 34.47 16.20
N GLN A 310 13.58 34.98 14.97
CA GLN A 310 14.69 34.58 14.06
C GLN A 310 14.80 33.08 13.71
N GLY A 311 13.86 32.23 14.14
CA GLY A 311 13.80 30.80 13.81
C GLY A 311 14.16 29.82 14.93
N GLU A 312 14.39 30.28 16.17
CA GLU A 312 14.46 29.41 17.35
C GLU A 312 13.01 29.00 17.76
N ASP A 313 12.80 27.71 18.10
CA ASP A 313 11.52 27.10 18.51
C ASP A 313 10.45 26.85 17.44
N ILE A 314 10.83 26.33 16.26
CA ILE A 314 9.85 25.92 15.24
C ILE A 314 9.02 24.72 15.73
N PRO A 315 7.68 24.73 15.55
CA PRO A 315 6.82 23.61 15.90
C PRO A 315 7.25 22.32 15.19
N SER A 316 7.42 21.27 15.98
CA SER A 316 7.80 19.93 15.56
C SER A 316 6.60 19.00 15.42
N THR A 317 5.50 19.29 16.12
CA THR A 317 4.26 18.50 16.10
C THR A 317 3.07 19.27 15.54
N LEU A 318 1.99 18.56 15.19
CA LEU A 318 0.78 19.22 14.70
C LEU A 318 0.09 20.00 15.81
N THR A 319 0.13 19.49 17.04
CA THR A 319 -0.46 20.17 18.19
C THR A 319 0.20 21.52 18.47
N GLU A 320 1.53 21.59 18.36
CA GLU A 320 2.27 22.85 18.49
C GLU A 320 1.84 23.83 17.38
N MET A 321 1.77 23.36 16.12
CA MET A 321 1.31 24.17 14.99
C MET A 321 -0.08 24.78 15.22
N TYR A 322 -1.05 23.98 15.69
CA TYR A 322 -2.41 24.46 15.94
C TYR A 322 -2.51 25.37 17.17
N THR A 323 -1.67 25.14 18.17
CA THR A 323 -1.59 26.02 19.33
C THR A 323 -1.09 27.41 18.92
N HIS A 324 0.00 27.49 18.15
CA HIS A 324 0.48 28.76 17.60
C HIS A 324 -0.51 29.40 16.63
N PHE A 325 -1.18 28.60 15.80
CA PHE A 325 -2.21 29.09 14.90
C PHE A 325 -3.37 29.73 15.68
N LEU A 326 -3.89 29.08 16.72
CA LEU A 326 -4.93 29.62 17.59
C LEU A 326 -4.49 30.94 18.23
N LEU A 327 -3.25 31.00 18.74
CA LEU A 327 -2.66 32.22 19.30
C LEU A 327 -2.63 33.38 18.30
N ILE A 328 -2.23 33.11 17.05
CA ILE A 328 -2.23 34.13 15.99
C ILE A 328 -3.65 34.63 15.72
N GLN A 329 -4.64 33.74 15.65
CA GLN A 329 -6.05 34.12 15.47
C GLN A 329 -6.56 34.99 16.63
N MET A 330 -6.22 34.65 17.88
CA MET A 330 -6.58 35.45 19.05
C MET A 330 -5.94 36.84 19.03
N ASN A 331 -4.66 36.92 18.66
CA ASN A 331 -3.97 38.22 18.54
C ASN A 331 -4.61 39.09 17.45
N MET A 332 -4.94 38.50 16.30
CA MET A 332 -5.64 39.20 15.22
C MET A 332 -7.00 39.74 15.67
N LYS A 333 -7.79 38.96 16.42
CA LYS A 333 -9.03 39.40 17.05
C LYS A 333 -8.81 40.58 17.99
N ASN A 334 -7.85 40.47 18.92
CA ASN A 334 -7.58 41.51 19.93
C ASN A 334 -7.16 42.84 19.29
N GLN A 335 -6.36 42.78 18.22
CA GLN A 335 -5.95 43.97 17.47
C GLN A 335 -7.14 44.66 16.79
N LYS A 336 -8.05 43.88 16.21
CA LYS A 336 -9.15 44.37 15.39
C LYS A 336 -10.33 44.88 16.20
N TYR A 337 -10.69 44.17 17.26
CA TYR A 337 -11.92 44.42 18.02
C TYR A 337 -11.65 45.02 19.40
N ASP A 338 -10.61 44.53 20.10
CA ASP A 338 -10.30 44.98 21.46
C ASP A 338 -9.33 46.18 21.48
N LYS A 339 -8.80 46.56 20.30
CA LYS A 339 -7.77 47.59 20.09
C LYS A 339 -6.55 47.42 21.01
N LYS A 340 -6.23 46.18 21.35
CA LYS A 340 -5.10 45.79 22.21
C LYS A 340 -4.09 45.00 21.39
N VAL A 341 -2.83 45.41 21.45
CA VAL A 341 -1.71 44.62 20.94
C VAL A 341 -1.07 43.96 22.15
N GLU A 342 -1.24 42.64 22.30
CA GLU A 342 -0.55 41.88 23.35
C GLU A 342 0.48 40.97 22.68
N ARG A 343 1.74 41.12 23.11
CA ARG A 343 2.87 40.34 22.57
C ARG A 343 3.24 39.16 23.47
N ASP A 344 2.78 39.19 24.73
CA ASP A 344 2.94 38.09 25.67
C ASP A 344 1.88 37.01 25.43
N LEU A 345 2.34 35.78 25.15
CA LEU A 345 1.46 34.65 24.82
C LEU A 345 0.53 34.27 25.97
N MET A 346 0.99 34.35 27.22
CA MET A 346 0.20 33.98 28.38
C MET A 346 -0.93 34.98 28.62
N LYS A 347 -0.62 36.28 28.54
CA LYS A 347 -1.64 37.33 28.66
C LYS A 347 -2.67 37.26 27.55
N LEU A 348 -2.23 36.92 26.33
CA LEU A 348 -3.13 36.76 25.20
C LEU A 348 -4.12 35.60 25.43
N MET A 349 -3.65 34.46 25.91
CA MET A 349 -4.48 33.30 26.30
C MET A 349 -5.45 33.65 27.43
N GLU A 350 -4.96 34.28 28.49
CA GLU A 350 -5.78 34.66 29.65
C GLU A 350 -6.90 35.63 29.25
N SER A 351 -6.57 36.64 28.44
CA SER A 351 -7.56 37.61 27.96
C SER A 351 -8.68 37.02 27.09
N ASN A 352 -8.43 35.88 26.43
CA ASN A 352 -9.40 35.20 25.57
C ASN A 352 -9.90 33.86 26.14
N LYS A 353 -9.61 33.56 27.41
CA LYS A 353 -9.85 32.25 28.02
C LYS A 353 -11.30 31.79 27.92
N GLU A 354 -12.24 32.59 28.43
CA GLU A 354 -13.67 32.22 28.49
C GLU A 354 -14.20 31.84 27.12
N LEU A 355 -13.85 32.66 26.14
CA LEU A 355 -14.21 32.53 24.75
C LEU A 355 -13.64 31.26 24.11
N ILE A 356 -12.34 31.00 24.26
CA ILE A 356 -11.71 29.78 23.73
C ILE A 356 -12.38 28.54 24.32
N LEU A 357 -12.71 28.55 25.62
CA LEU A 357 -13.35 27.42 26.28
C LEU A 357 -14.78 27.17 25.79
N LYS A 358 -15.57 28.22 25.51
CA LYS A 358 -16.90 28.08 24.89
C LYS A 358 -16.80 27.50 23.48
N LEU A 359 -15.84 27.96 22.68
CA LEU A 359 -15.56 27.39 21.35
C LEU A 359 -15.13 25.93 21.43
N ALA A 360 -14.28 25.59 22.40
CA ALA A 360 -13.80 24.23 22.64
C ALA A 360 -14.96 23.30 23.01
N LYS A 361 -15.87 23.74 23.89
CA LYS A 361 -17.09 23.00 24.24
C LYS A 361 -17.96 22.74 23.02
N LEU A 362 -18.26 23.80 22.25
CA LEU A 362 -19.04 23.69 21.01
C LEU A 362 -18.39 22.70 20.03
N ALA A 363 -17.07 22.78 19.85
CA ALA A 363 -16.35 21.90 18.95
C ALA A 363 -16.49 20.42 19.35
N PHE A 364 -16.41 20.12 20.65
CA PHE A 364 -16.60 18.76 21.17
C PHE A 364 -18.04 18.27 21.00
N GLU A 365 -19.05 19.09 21.32
CA GLU A 365 -20.45 18.71 21.14
C GLU A 365 -20.79 18.39 19.68
N GLN A 366 -20.30 19.20 18.75
CA GLN A 366 -20.54 18.97 17.32
C GLN A 366 -19.71 17.81 16.78
N LEU A 367 -18.51 17.56 17.32
CA LEU A 367 -17.71 16.38 16.98
C LEU A 367 -18.45 15.08 17.40
N LYS A 368 -19.02 15.02 18.61
CA LYS A 368 -19.81 13.86 19.09
C LYS A 368 -21.01 13.57 18.19
N LYS A 369 -21.65 14.62 17.67
CA LYS A 369 -22.81 14.53 16.78
C LYS A 369 -22.42 14.25 15.31
N GLU A 370 -21.12 14.14 14.99
CA GLU A 370 -20.57 14.10 13.63
C GLU A 370 -21.03 15.28 12.74
N ASN A 371 -21.32 16.43 13.36
CA ASN A 371 -21.82 17.62 12.69
C ASN A 371 -20.68 18.55 12.25
N ILE A 372 -20.75 18.99 10.99
CA ILE A 372 -19.86 20.02 10.43
C ILE A 372 -20.49 21.41 10.53
N MET A 373 -21.82 21.47 10.47
CA MET A 373 -22.60 22.70 10.47
C MET A 373 -23.51 22.74 11.70
N PHE A 374 -23.61 23.91 12.32
CA PHE A 374 -24.42 24.17 13.51
C PHE A 374 -25.11 25.54 13.42
N TYR A 375 -26.11 25.76 14.29
CA TYR A 375 -26.98 26.93 14.28
C TYR A 375 -26.82 27.77 15.55
N GLU A 376 -27.53 28.90 15.57
CA GLU A 376 -27.57 29.78 16.73
C GLU A 376 -28.07 29.08 18.01
N SER A 377 -28.97 28.09 17.89
CA SER A 377 -29.39 27.27 19.03
C SER A 377 -28.24 26.48 19.65
N ASP A 378 -27.38 25.89 18.81
CA ASP A 378 -26.20 25.13 19.27
C ASP A 378 -25.17 26.06 19.94
N LEU A 379 -25.02 27.28 19.42
CA LEU A 379 -24.17 28.32 20.02
C LEU A 379 -24.69 28.71 21.40
N ARG A 380 -25.99 28.99 21.52
CA ARG A 380 -26.63 29.35 22.80
C ARG A 380 -26.53 28.23 23.83
N GLU A 381 -26.70 26.97 23.43
CA GLU A 381 -26.51 25.79 24.29
C GLU A 381 -25.07 25.72 24.87
N CYS A 382 -24.09 26.21 24.12
CA CYS A 382 -22.69 26.32 24.56
C CYS A 382 -22.37 27.64 25.28
N GLY A 383 -23.36 28.48 25.58
CA GLY A 383 -23.19 29.75 26.28
C GLY A 383 -22.59 30.87 25.41
N ILE A 384 -22.72 30.75 24.09
CA ILE A 384 -22.26 31.72 23.10
C ILE A 384 -23.45 32.57 22.67
N ASP A 385 -23.39 33.87 22.96
CA ASP A 385 -24.36 34.84 22.47
C ASP A 385 -23.86 35.50 21.16
N VAL A 386 -24.74 35.62 20.17
CA VAL A 386 -24.42 36.08 18.80
C VAL A 386 -25.15 37.38 18.44
N THR A 387 -25.57 38.13 19.46
CA THR A 387 -26.12 39.48 19.30
C THR A 387 -25.11 40.43 18.63
N GLU A 388 -25.60 41.40 17.84
CA GLU A 388 -24.76 42.26 16.98
C GLU A 388 -23.71 43.08 17.75
N ASP A 389 -23.95 43.37 19.04
CA ASP A 389 -23.05 44.12 19.92
C ASP A 389 -22.06 43.25 20.73
N SER A 390 -22.04 41.92 20.52
CA SER A 390 -21.16 41.00 21.27
C SER A 390 -19.71 40.97 20.74
N GLU A 391 -18.74 40.73 21.65
CA GLU A 391 -17.34 40.42 21.29
C GLU A 391 -17.20 39.23 20.31
N TYR A 392 -18.22 38.38 20.25
CA TYR A 392 -18.30 37.16 19.43
C TYR A 392 -18.53 37.45 17.93
N THR A 393 -19.22 38.54 17.58
CA THR A 393 -19.50 38.94 16.19
C THR A 393 -18.21 39.22 15.41
N GLY A 394 -17.16 39.68 16.10
CA GLY A 394 -15.83 39.88 15.50
C GLY A 394 -15.09 38.58 15.17
N MET A 395 -15.39 37.50 15.90
CA MET A 395 -14.76 36.18 15.75
C MET A 395 -15.42 35.26 14.75
N CYS A 396 -16.70 35.51 14.44
CA CYS A 396 -17.41 34.88 13.34
C CYS A 396 -16.71 35.09 11.98
N ALA A 397 -15.71 35.97 11.90
CA ALA A 397 -14.83 36.13 10.75
C ALA A 397 -13.53 35.31 10.83
N GLU A 398 -12.89 35.17 12.00
CA GLU A 398 -11.53 34.59 12.08
C GLU A 398 -11.53 33.08 12.41
N ILE A 399 -12.58 32.54 13.04
CA ILE A 399 -12.69 31.11 13.43
C ILE A 399 -13.91 30.42 12.82
N PHE A 400 -14.98 31.16 12.56
CA PHE A 400 -16.16 30.64 11.88
C PHE A 400 -16.26 31.14 10.45
N LYS A 401 -16.98 30.38 9.63
CA LYS A 401 -17.58 30.89 8.40
C LYS A 401 -19.07 31.09 8.67
N GLN A 402 -19.48 32.36 8.74
CA GLN A 402 -20.90 32.75 8.81
C GLN A 402 -21.42 33.02 7.40
N GLU A 403 -22.52 32.35 7.05
CA GLU A 403 -23.27 32.64 5.83
C GLU A 403 -24.66 33.14 6.20
N SER A 404 -25.07 34.25 5.57
CA SER A 404 -26.34 34.93 5.81
C SER A 404 -26.88 35.40 4.47
N ILE A 405 -27.67 34.55 3.80
CA ILE A 405 -28.22 34.91 2.50
C ILE A 405 -29.75 34.85 2.52
N LEU A 406 -30.38 34.10 3.44
CA LEU A 406 -31.82 33.83 3.38
C LEU A 406 -32.51 34.00 4.75
N HIS A 407 -33.45 34.95 4.83
CA HIS A 407 -34.41 35.15 5.95
C HIS A 407 -33.83 35.41 7.36
N GLU A 408 -32.74 36.19 7.48
CA GLU A 408 -32.09 36.53 8.77
C GLU A 408 -31.55 35.33 9.58
N LYS A 409 -31.65 34.09 9.06
CA LYS A 409 -31.11 32.89 9.71
C LYS A 409 -29.65 32.68 9.34
N LYS A 410 -28.82 32.42 10.34
CA LYS A 410 -27.37 32.27 10.21
C LYS A 410 -26.97 30.81 10.42
N VAL A 411 -26.16 30.24 9.51
CA VAL A 411 -25.47 28.95 9.73
C VAL A 411 -24.01 29.22 10.05
N TYR A 412 -23.45 28.41 10.93
CA TYR A 412 -22.08 28.50 11.38
C TYR A 412 -21.36 27.17 11.18
N CYS A 413 -20.08 27.25 10.83
CA CYS A 413 -19.14 26.14 10.94
C CYS A 413 -17.77 26.70 11.32
N PHE A 414 -16.91 25.83 11.83
CA PHE A 414 -15.48 26.14 11.90
C PHE A 414 -14.94 26.32 10.47
N ILE A 415 -13.99 27.25 10.29
CA ILE A 415 -13.39 27.48 8.96
C ILE A 415 -12.75 26.18 8.44
N TYR A 416 -12.23 25.34 9.34
CA TYR A 416 -11.65 24.04 9.02
C TYR A 416 -12.05 22.98 10.06
N LEU A 417 -12.33 21.75 9.58
CA LEU A 417 -12.68 20.62 10.44
C LEU A 417 -11.55 20.26 11.42
N SER A 418 -10.29 20.38 10.98
CA SER A 418 -9.13 20.16 11.84
C SER A 418 -9.02 21.13 13.01
N LEU A 419 -9.56 22.35 12.87
CA LEU A 419 -9.65 23.31 13.98
C LEU A 419 -10.73 22.90 14.99
N GLN A 420 -11.86 22.34 14.52
CA GLN A 420 -12.88 21.74 15.38
C GLN A 420 -12.29 20.57 16.17
N GLU A 421 -11.56 19.65 15.52
CA GLU A 421 -10.93 18.50 16.18
C GLU A 421 -9.90 18.94 17.23
N PHE A 422 -9.09 19.98 16.95
CA PHE A 422 -8.14 20.56 17.90
C PHE A 422 -8.84 21.18 19.12
N LEU A 423 -9.84 22.02 18.89
CA LEU A 423 -10.60 22.68 19.96
C LEU A 423 -11.38 21.68 20.81
N ALA A 424 -11.93 20.63 20.20
CA ALA A 424 -12.56 19.52 20.91
C ALA A 424 -11.57 18.80 21.84
N ALA A 425 -10.35 18.52 21.36
CA ALA A 425 -9.30 17.89 22.17
C ALA A 425 -8.90 18.75 23.37
N LEU A 426 -8.80 20.07 23.15
CA LEU A 426 -8.57 21.04 24.20
C LEU A 426 -9.67 21.04 25.26
N HIS A 427 -10.94 20.94 24.84
CA HIS A 427 -12.07 20.85 25.77
C HIS A 427 -12.00 19.60 26.65
N VAL A 428 -11.75 18.44 26.06
CA VAL A 428 -11.66 17.17 26.81
C VAL A 428 -10.54 17.22 27.85
N PHE A 429 -9.37 17.75 27.49
CA PHE A 429 -8.27 17.90 28.44
C PHE A 429 -8.60 18.92 29.55
N TYR A 430 -9.26 20.03 29.19
CA TYR A 430 -9.73 21.02 30.16
C TYR A 430 -10.79 20.46 31.13
N SER A 431 -11.75 19.68 30.62
CA SER A 431 -12.79 19.03 31.43
C SER A 431 -12.18 18.00 32.38
N TYR A 432 -11.15 17.27 31.96
CA TYR A 432 -10.35 16.40 32.84
C TYR A 432 -9.72 17.18 34.01
N LEU A 433 -9.02 18.29 33.74
CA LEU A 433 -8.36 19.07 34.78
C LEU A 433 -9.35 19.69 35.78
N ASN A 434 -10.57 20.01 35.33
CA ASN A 434 -11.63 20.56 36.18
C ASN A 434 -12.57 19.51 36.78
N LYS A 435 -12.36 18.22 36.51
CA LYS A 435 -13.22 17.11 36.95
C LYS A 435 -14.68 17.26 36.49
N SER A 436 -14.89 17.81 35.29
CA SER A 436 -16.20 17.83 34.61
C SER A 436 -16.47 16.44 34.04
N MET A 437 -17.22 15.62 34.78
CA MET A 437 -17.39 14.19 34.47
C MET A 437 -18.35 13.93 33.31
N ASP A 438 -19.37 14.77 33.11
CA ASP A 438 -20.39 14.58 32.06
C ASP A 438 -19.78 14.55 30.65
N ASP A 439 -18.79 15.42 30.38
CA ASP A 439 -18.11 15.49 29.09
C ASP A 439 -17.25 14.23 28.84
N LEU A 440 -16.69 13.64 29.90
CA LEU A 440 -15.81 12.48 29.81
C LEU A 440 -16.59 11.18 29.58
N GLN A 441 -17.89 11.12 29.92
CA GLN A 441 -18.74 9.94 29.72
C GLN A 441 -18.67 9.40 28.29
N PHE A 442 -18.46 10.27 27.30
CA PHE A 442 -18.34 9.88 25.89
C PHE A 442 -17.31 8.76 25.62
N PHE A 443 -16.26 8.66 26.44
CA PHE A 443 -15.20 7.66 26.29
C PHE A 443 -15.43 6.38 27.12
N PHE A 444 -16.49 6.31 27.90
CA PHE A 444 -16.78 5.20 28.80
C PHE A 444 -18.16 4.62 28.46
N ASP A 445 -18.20 3.32 28.16
CA ASP A 445 -19.47 2.63 27.89
C ASP A 445 -20.20 2.25 29.20
N ASP A 446 -19.46 2.19 30.32
CA ASP A 446 -19.95 1.91 31.68
C ASP A 446 -20.00 3.19 32.56
N GLU A 447 -20.45 3.05 33.81
CA GLU A 447 -20.43 4.14 34.80
C GLU A 447 -19.01 4.73 34.99
N LEU A 448 -18.94 6.07 35.00
CA LEU A 448 -17.69 6.80 35.18
C LEU A 448 -17.05 6.52 36.55
N PRO A 449 -15.75 6.18 36.61
CA PRO A 449 -15.02 6.07 37.86
C PRO A 449 -15.01 7.40 38.64
N ALA A 450 -15.18 7.34 39.96
CA ALA A 450 -15.20 8.53 40.83
C ALA A 450 -13.91 9.39 40.75
N ASN A 451 -12.78 8.82 40.34
CA ASN A 451 -11.54 9.54 40.07
C ASN A 451 -10.84 8.96 38.84
N ILE A 452 -10.87 9.70 37.73
CA ILE A 452 -10.28 9.27 36.46
C ILE A 452 -8.82 9.71 36.43
N GLN A 453 -7.90 8.76 36.24
CA GLN A 453 -6.49 9.11 35.95
C GLN A 453 -6.33 9.47 34.48
N LEU A 454 -5.47 10.44 34.16
CA LEU A 454 -5.19 10.84 32.77
C LEU A 454 -4.85 9.64 31.88
N ASP A 455 -4.02 8.69 32.35
CA ASP A 455 -3.65 7.54 31.53
C ASP A 455 -4.84 6.63 31.21
N LEU A 456 -5.85 6.56 32.09
CA LEU A 456 -7.08 5.81 31.81
C LEU A 456 -7.92 6.51 30.75
N LEU A 457 -8.12 7.83 30.86
CA LEU A 457 -8.84 8.62 29.87
C LEU A 457 -8.20 8.52 28.48
N LEU A 458 -6.89 8.71 28.39
CA LEU A 458 -6.16 8.66 27.13
C LEU A 458 -6.21 7.25 26.49
N LYS A 459 -6.13 6.18 27.29
CA LYS A 459 -6.31 4.80 26.80
C LYS A 459 -7.73 4.57 26.26
N LYS A 460 -8.76 5.07 26.95
CA LYS A 460 -10.14 4.98 26.49
C LYS A 460 -10.38 5.77 25.19
N ALA A 461 -9.79 6.96 25.07
CA ALA A 461 -9.83 7.73 23.83
C ALA A 461 -9.14 7.00 22.66
N ILE A 462 -8.00 6.34 22.90
CA ILE A 462 -7.33 5.48 21.90
C ILE A 462 -8.26 4.37 21.43
N ASN A 463 -8.88 3.64 22.36
CA ASN A 463 -9.79 2.54 22.01
C ASN A 463 -11.01 3.05 21.22
N LYS A 464 -11.62 4.16 21.63
CA LYS A 464 -12.75 4.77 20.92
C LYS A 464 -12.40 5.18 19.48
N ALA A 465 -11.19 5.68 19.27
CA ALA A 465 -10.69 5.99 17.92
C ALA A 465 -10.46 4.72 17.09
N ILE A 466 -9.95 3.64 17.69
CA ILE A 466 -9.81 2.34 17.02
C ILE A 466 -11.18 1.75 16.65
N GLU A 467 -12.22 1.96 17.45
CA GLU A 467 -13.59 1.52 17.15
C GLU A 467 -14.26 2.35 16.04
N SER A 468 -13.78 3.57 15.80
CA SER A 468 -14.32 4.44 14.75
C SER A 468 -14.03 3.87 13.36
N GLU A 469 -15.05 3.34 12.68
CA GLU A 469 -14.91 2.82 11.32
C GLU A 469 -14.49 3.91 10.32
N LYS A 470 -14.98 5.15 10.52
CA LYS A 470 -14.70 6.30 9.64
C LYS A 470 -13.42 7.05 10.01
N GLY A 471 -12.78 6.71 11.13
CA GLY A 471 -11.58 7.41 11.64
C GLY A 471 -11.78 8.87 12.03
N HIS A 472 -13.03 9.33 12.23
CA HIS A 472 -13.35 10.74 12.54
C HIS A 472 -12.79 11.26 13.86
N LEU A 473 -12.25 10.37 14.70
CA LEU A 473 -11.60 10.72 15.96
C LEU A 473 -10.07 10.70 15.88
N ASP A 474 -9.47 10.33 14.73
CA ASP A 474 -8.03 10.09 14.65
C ASP A 474 -7.20 11.38 14.84
N LEU A 475 -7.62 12.48 14.19
CA LEU A 475 -6.94 13.76 14.34
C LEU A 475 -7.21 14.39 15.71
N PHE A 476 -8.45 14.27 16.19
CA PHE A 476 -8.81 14.62 17.57
C PHE A 476 -7.91 13.90 18.59
N LEU A 477 -7.71 12.59 18.44
CA LEU A 477 -6.88 11.79 19.33
C LEU A 477 -5.42 12.27 19.33
N ARG A 478 -4.86 12.55 18.15
CA ARG A 478 -3.51 13.11 18.00
C ARG A 478 -3.38 14.42 18.78
N PHE A 479 -4.33 15.33 18.64
CA PHE A 479 -4.35 16.59 19.39
C PHE A 479 -4.50 16.37 20.89
N LEU A 480 -5.38 15.46 21.33
CA LEU A 480 -5.59 15.18 22.74
C LEU A 480 -4.30 14.66 23.41
N LEU A 481 -3.62 13.72 22.75
CA LEU A 481 -2.34 13.20 23.20
C LEU A 481 -1.26 14.29 23.19
N GLY A 482 -1.18 15.10 22.13
CA GLY A 482 -0.26 16.21 22.04
C GLY A 482 -0.48 17.26 23.13
N ILE A 483 -1.73 17.66 23.42
CA ILE A 483 -2.07 18.64 24.47
C ILE A 483 -1.70 18.09 25.85
N SER A 484 -1.86 16.78 26.05
CA SER A 484 -1.48 16.13 27.31
C SER A 484 0.02 16.17 27.59
N HIS A 485 0.87 16.36 26.57
CA HIS A 485 2.31 16.48 26.71
C HIS A 485 2.73 17.80 27.37
N GLU A 486 3.61 17.72 28.37
CA GLU A 486 4.03 18.84 29.24
C GLU A 486 4.52 20.07 28.44
N SER A 487 5.30 19.85 27.37
CA SER A 487 5.79 20.98 26.54
C SER A 487 4.67 21.79 25.89
N ASN A 488 3.56 21.14 25.53
CA ASN A 488 2.44 21.80 24.85
C ASN A 488 1.50 22.45 25.86
N GLN A 489 1.40 21.90 27.08
CA GLN A 489 0.71 22.56 28.19
C GLN A 489 1.35 23.91 28.52
N ASN A 490 2.69 24.01 28.43
CA ASN A 490 3.40 25.27 28.64
C ASN A 490 3.00 26.37 27.63
N LEU A 491 2.61 26.00 26.41
CA LEU A 491 2.10 26.93 25.40
C LEU A 491 0.65 27.35 25.65
N LEU A 492 -0.07 26.61 26.49
CA LEU A 492 -1.47 26.82 26.86
C LEU A 492 -1.63 27.43 28.26
N VAL A 493 -0.53 27.89 28.87
CA VAL A 493 -0.57 28.58 30.17
C VAL A 493 -1.37 29.87 30.03
N GLY A 494 -2.29 30.09 30.98
CA GLY A 494 -3.34 31.13 30.91
C GLY A 494 -4.71 30.57 30.55
N LEU A 495 -4.78 29.54 29.69
CA LEU A 495 -6.03 28.85 29.35
C LEU A 495 -6.33 27.70 30.32
N LEU A 496 -5.35 26.82 30.56
CA LEU A 496 -5.49 25.69 31.48
C LEU A 496 -5.58 26.17 32.95
N PRO A 497 -6.35 25.50 33.82
CA PRO A 497 -6.47 25.88 35.23
C PRO A 497 -5.15 25.70 36.00
N HIS A 498 -4.36 24.69 35.65
CA HIS A 498 -3.02 24.42 36.16
C HIS A 498 -2.30 23.51 35.16
N THR A 499 -0.96 23.47 35.23
CA THR A 499 -0.16 22.44 34.53
C THR A 499 -0.18 21.15 35.34
N GLU A 500 -0.42 20.03 34.67
CA GLU A 500 -0.39 18.71 35.30
C GLU A 500 0.95 18.03 34.98
N ASN A 501 1.58 17.40 35.98
CA ASN A 501 2.74 16.55 35.72
C ASN A 501 2.26 15.24 35.06
N THR A 502 2.32 15.19 33.74
CA THR A 502 1.80 14.08 32.94
C THR A 502 2.85 13.02 32.62
N LYS A 503 4.12 13.20 33.01
CA LYS A 503 5.23 12.31 32.62
C LYS A 503 4.97 10.84 32.93
N LYS A 504 4.43 10.53 34.11
CA LYS A 504 4.08 9.15 34.52
C LYS A 504 2.93 8.60 33.68
N SER A 505 1.87 9.39 33.49
CA SER A 505 0.69 9.00 32.72
C SER A 505 1.03 8.77 31.25
N ILE A 506 1.78 9.69 30.64
CA ILE A 506 2.29 9.57 29.26
C ILE A 506 3.16 8.32 29.11
N GLY A 507 4.07 8.06 30.05
CA GLY A 507 4.88 6.82 30.02
C GLY A 507 4.03 5.55 29.92
N LYS A 508 2.93 5.48 30.68
CA LYS A 508 1.96 4.37 30.60
C LYS A 508 1.18 4.34 29.29
N VAL A 509 0.79 5.50 28.74
CA VAL A 509 0.04 5.60 27.47
C VAL A 509 0.94 5.21 26.29
N THR A 510 2.17 5.71 26.22
CA THR A 510 3.18 5.32 25.23
C THR A 510 3.46 3.81 25.32
N GLN A 511 3.55 3.24 26.52
CA GLN A 511 3.68 1.79 26.69
C GLN A 511 2.44 1.06 26.15
N HIS A 512 1.24 1.56 26.40
CA HIS A 512 0.00 0.97 25.90
C HIS A 512 -0.07 0.99 24.36
N ILE A 513 0.22 2.13 23.72
CA ILE A 513 0.28 2.22 22.24
C ILE A 513 1.30 1.22 21.66
N ARG A 514 2.48 1.10 22.29
CA ARG A 514 3.50 0.13 21.88
C ARG A 514 3.05 -1.32 22.09
N GLN A 515 2.35 -1.61 23.17
CA GLN A 515 1.77 -2.94 23.39
C GLN A 515 0.74 -3.27 22.32
N MET A 516 -0.13 -2.32 21.96
CA MET A 516 -1.10 -2.47 20.88
C MET A 516 -0.42 -2.68 19.52
N GLN A 517 0.67 -1.96 19.23
CA GLN A 517 1.44 -2.19 17.99
C GLN A 517 2.16 -3.54 17.98
N ASN A 518 2.76 -3.97 19.09
CA ASN A 518 3.58 -5.19 19.13
C ASN A 518 2.77 -6.48 19.33
N LYS A 519 1.67 -6.42 20.08
CA LYS A 519 0.90 -7.59 20.56
C LYS A 519 -0.63 -7.37 20.55
N GLY A 520 -1.10 -6.23 20.04
CA GLY A 520 -2.53 -5.90 20.02
C GLY A 520 -3.30 -6.60 18.91
N PRO A 521 -4.60 -6.29 18.75
CA PRO A 521 -5.41 -6.80 17.65
C PRO A 521 -4.83 -6.37 16.29
N ASP A 522 -5.17 -7.11 15.23
CA ASP A 522 -4.74 -6.79 13.87
C ASP A 522 -5.27 -5.43 13.41
N LEU A 523 -4.48 -4.38 13.65
CA LEU A 523 -4.84 -3.03 13.23
C LEU A 523 -4.74 -2.92 11.69
N SER A 524 -5.65 -2.15 11.12
CA SER A 524 -5.54 -1.75 9.72
C SER A 524 -4.22 -0.95 9.50
N PRO A 525 -3.69 -0.89 8.26
CA PRO A 525 -2.48 -0.11 7.99
C PRO A 525 -2.63 1.34 8.46
N GLU A 526 -3.81 1.92 8.25
CA GLU A 526 -4.16 3.28 8.61
C GLU A 526 -4.09 3.48 10.13
N LYS A 527 -4.77 2.64 10.92
CA LYS A 527 -4.74 2.73 12.40
C LYS A 527 -3.34 2.55 12.96
N SER A 528 -2.54 1.65 12.35
CA SER A 528 -1.13 1.44 12.72
C SER A 528 -0.29 2.70 12.50
N ILE A 529 -0.51 3.40 11.38
CA ILE A 529 0.15 4.66 11.06
C ILE A 529 -0.35 5.79 11.99
N ASN A 530 -1.65 5.85 12.30
CA ASN A 530 -2.18 6.84 13.24
C ASN A 530 -1.53 6.70 14.63
N HIS A 531 -1.35 5.47 15.12
CA HIS A 531 -0.62 5.22 16.37
C HIS A 531 0.84 5.69 16.33
N LEU A 532 1.52 5.56 15.18
CA LEU A 532 2.87 6.13 15.01
C LEU A 532 2.82 7.66 15.15
N PHE A 533 1.84 8.33 14.55
CA PHE A 533 1.67 9.79 14.70
C PHE A 533 1.29 10.21 16.12
N CYS A 534 0.49 9.41 16.82
CA CYS A 534 0.21 9.63 18.24
C CYS A 534 1.50 9.65 19.08
N LEU A 535 2.45 8.75 18.78
CA LEU A 535 3.77 8.75 19.44
C LEU A 535 4.60 9.99 19.06
N VAL A 536 4.51 10.46 17.81
CA VAL A 536 5.16 11.71 17.38
C VAL A 536 4.59 12.93 18.14
N GLU A 537 3.27 13.02 18.33
CA GLU A 537 2.66 14.10 19.12
C GLU A 537 3.07 14.04 20.60
N LEU A 538 3.33 12.83 21.12
CA LEU A 538 3.90 12.60 22.45
C LEU A 538 5.44 12.76 22.50
N LYS A 539 6.08 13.17 21.39
CA LYS A 539 7.54 13.31 21.22
C LYS A 539 8.32 12.04 21.58
N ASP A 540 7.70 10.87 21.43
CA ASP A 540 8.34 9.58 21.66
C ASP A 540 8.90 9.01 20.36
N SER A 541 10.23 8.90 20.29
CA SER A 541 10.94 8.30 19.15
C SER A 541 11.28 6.82 19.37
N SER A 542 10.80 6.19 20.45
CA SER A 542 11.24 4.84 20.83
C SER A 542 10.80 3.78 19.82
N LEU A 543 9.56 3.85 19.32
CA LEU A 543 9.06 2.94 18.29
C LEU A 543 9.80 3.15 16.97
N TYR A 544 10.01 4.41 16.57
CA TYR A 544 10.78 4.75 15.38
C TYR A 544 12.21 4.18 15.46
N ASN A 545 12.90 4.38 16.59
CA ASN A 545 14.24 3.86 16.82
C ASN A 545 14.26 2.33 16.89
N GLN A 546 13.23 1.72 17.48
CA GLN A 546 13.07 0.26 17.49
C GLN A 546 12.95 -0.27 16.06
N ILE A 547 12.05 0.29 15.25
CA ILE A 547 11.85 -0.10 13.84
C ILE A 547 13.14 0.14 13.04
N LYS A 548 13.78 1.31 13.19
CA LYS A 548 15.04 1.66 12.51
C LYS A 548 16.17 0.70 12.88
N LYS A 549 16.23 0.24 14.13
CA LYS A 549 17.23 -0.74 14.58
C LYS A 549 17.11 -2.07 13.84
N HIS A 550 15.90 -2.48 13.41
CA HIS A 550 15.70 -3.68 12.57
C HIS A 550 16.26 -3.49 11.16
N LEU A 551 16.36 -2.25 10.65
CA LEU A 551 16.98 -1.96 9.35
C LEU A 551 18.51 -1.98 9.40
N SER A 552 19.11 -1.65 10.55
CA SER A 552 20.56 -1.44 10.69
C SER A 552 21.35 -2.67 11.14
N ALA A 553 20.69 -3.72 11.63
CA ALA A 553 21.38 -4.89 12.17
C ALA A 553 21.36 -6.07 11.21
N GLU A 554 22.50 -6.76 11.14
CA GLU A 554 22.54 -8.17 10.73
C GLU A 554 21.67 -8.95 11.72
N ALA A 555 20.58 -9.55 11.22
CA ALA A 555 19.59 -10.40 11.89
C ALA A 555 19.57 -10.34 13.43
N PHE A 556 18.55 -9.72 14.03
CA PHE A 556 18.27 -9.93 15.46
C PHE A 556 17.54 -11.26 15.65
N PRO A 557 18.15 -12.29 16.27
CA PRO A 557 17.43 -13.51 16.59
C PRO A 557 16.40 -13.20 17.68
N GLY A 558 15.14 -13.60 17.48
CA GLY A 558 14.16 -13.77 18.56
C GLY A 558 13.06 -12.71 18.74
N LYS A 559 12.92 -11.69 17.88
CA LYS A 559 11.70 -10.83 17.89
C LYS A 559 11.17 -10.52 16.49
N SER A 560 10.03 -11.12 16.18
CA SER A 560 9.24 -10.87 14.98
C SER A 560 8.69 -9.44 14.94
N LEU A 561 8.73 -8.82 13.75
CA LEU A 561 8.04 -7.56 13.53
C LEU A 561 6.53 -7.82 13.37
N SER A 562 5.70 -7.18 14.19
CA SER A 562 4.24 -7.31 14.09
C SER A 562 3.67 -6.73 12.78
N LEU A 563 2.42 -7.07 12.44
CA LEU A 563 1.73 -6.51 11.27
C LEU A 563 1.65 -4.97 11.30
N SER A 564 1.37 -4.40 12.47
CA SER A 564 1.31 -2.94 12.66
C SER A 564 2.67 -2.30 12.48
N ASN A 565 3.73 -2.88 13.05
CA ASN A 565 5.08 -2.39 12.88
C ASN A 565 5.55 -2.51 11.42
N CYS A 566 5.13 -3.54 10.67
CA CYS A 566 5.40 -3.64 9.24
C CYS A 566 4.73 -2.50 8.46
N SER A 567 3.50 -2.15 8.82
CA SER A 567 2.79 -1.02 8.20
C SER A 567 3.48 0.32 8.51
N ALA A 568 3.91 0.50 9.76
CA ALA A 568 4.69 1.66 10.17
C ALA A 568 6.06 1.73 9.48
N LEU A 569 6.77 0.59 9.35
CA LEU A 569 8.04 0.50 8.66
C LEU A 569 7.89 0.82 7.17
N ALA A 570 6.91 0.23 6.50
CA ALA A 570 6.63 0.52 5.09
C ALA A 570 6.39 2.00 4.88
N TYR A 571 5.54 2.60 5.73
CA TYR A 571 5.28 4.03 5.71
C TYR A 571 6.55 4.86 5.95
N MET A 572 7.35 4.51 6.95
CA MET A 572 8.62 5.21 7.24
C MET A 572 9.59 5.17 6.06
N LEU A 573 9.73 4.03 5.39
CA LEU A 573 10.57 3.88 4.19
C LEU A 573 10.06 4.72 3.04
N LEU A 574 8.74 4.67 2.78
CA LEU A 574 8.08 5.48 1.76
C LEU A 574 8.20 6.98 1.98
N MET A 575 8.30 7.38 3.25
CA MET A 575 8.52 8.77 3.60
C MET A 575 10.00 9.16 3.68
N SER A 576 10.93 8.21 3.63
CA SER A 576 12.36 8.50 3.62
C SER A 576 12.81 9.01 2.24
N GLU A 577 13.81 9.89 2.21
CA GLU A 577 14.55 10.20 0.97
C GLU A 577 15.69 9.19 0.73
N GLU A 578 15.99 8.35 1.72
CA GLU A 578 17.02 7.32 1.63
C GLU A 578 16.51 6.11 0.84
N VAL A 579 17.32 5.66 -0.12
CA VAL A 579 17.08 4.43 -0.87
C VAL A 579 17.69 3.26 -0.10
N LEU A 580 16.85 2.27 0.22
CA LEU A 580 17.29 1.05 0.90
C LEU A 580 18.02 0.12 -0.09
N ASP A 581 19.16 -0.44 0.30
CA ASP A 581 19.89 -1.36 -0.59
C ASP A 581 19.11 -2.68 -0.78
N GLU A 582 18.55 -3.25 0.28
CA GLU A 582 17.79 -4.49 0.23
C GLU A 582 16.61 -4.48 1.21
N LEU A 583 15.42 -4.85 0.72
CA LEU A 583 14.22 -5.12 1.50
C LEU A 583 13.94 -6.63 1.48
N ASN A 584 14.20 -7.30 2.60
CA ASN A 584 13.93 -8.73 2.77
C ASN A 584 13.07 -8.95 4.03
N PRO A 585 11.75 -9.19 3.89
CA PRO A 585 10.86 -9.43 5.03
C PRO A 585 11.29 -10.58 5.93
N LYS A 586 11.91 -11.63 5.36
CA LYS A 586 12.37 -12.79 6.14
C LYS A 586 13.43 -12.41 7.19
N LYS A 587 14.21 -11.34 6.97
CA LYS A 587 15.16 -10.81 7.97
C LYS A 587 14.49 -10.28 9.24
N TYR A 588 13.18 -10.01 9.20
CA TYR A 588 12.42 -9.44 10.30
C TYR A 588 11.55 -10.47 11.04
N ASN A 589 11.68 -11.77 10.71
CA ASN A 589 10.84 -12.85 11.24
C ASN A 589 9.34 -12.49 11.20
N THR A 590 8.86 -12.07 10.03
CA THR A 590 7.49 -11.59 9.84
C THR A 590 6.57 -12.69 9.35
N SER A 591 5.31 -12.72 9.81
CA SER A 591 4.27 -13.56 9.20
C SER A 591 3.99 -13.13 7.76
N ASN A 592 3.41 -14.01 6.94
CA ASN A 592 3.05 -13.68 5.55
C ASN A 592 2.13 -12.45 5.43
N ALA A 593 1.20 -12.27 6.37
CA ALA A 593 0.37 -11.07 6.42
C ALA A 593 1.18 -9.79 6.71
N ALA A 594 2.20 -9.89 7.56
CA ALA A 594 3.12 -8.80 7.87
C ALA A 594 4.05 -8.51 6.67
N CYS A 595 4.55 -9.53 5.97
CA CYS A 595 5.29 -9.38 4.71
C CYS A 595 4.50 -8.56 3.68
N ARG A 596 3.20 -8.88 3.48
CA ARG A 596 2.34 -8.14 2.55
C ARG A 596 2.22 -6.64 2.90
N ARG A 597 2.27 -6.26 4.19
CA ARG A 597 2.26 -4.85 4.61
C ARG A 597 3.53 -4.09 4.19
N LEU A 598 4.63 -4.80 3.89
CA LEU A 598 5.90 -4.21 3.45
C LEU A 598 6.01 -4.02 1.93
N ILE A 599 5.19 -4.71 1.13
CA ILE A 599 5.20 -4.64 -0.35
C ILE A 599 5.28 -3.21 -0.90
N PRO A 600 4.53 -2.22 -0.38
CA PRO A 600 4.59 -0.90 -0.98
C PRO A 600 5.95 -0.20 -0.86
N ALA A 601 6.79 -0.59 0.13
CA ALA A 601 8.15 -0.09 0.28
C ALA A 601 9.12 -0.59 -0.80
N VAL A 602 8.70 -1.51 -1.68
CA VAL A 602 9.47 -1.93 -2.88
C VAL A 602 9.94 -0.72 -3.71
N ARG A 603 9.13 0.34 -3.80
CA ARG A 603 9.48 1.55 -4.55
C ARG A 603 10.63 2.37 -3.97
N CYS A 604 11.11 2.01 -2.77
CA CYS A 604 12.16 2.72 -2.05
C CYS A 604 13.44 1.89 -1.92
N CYS A 605 13.54 0.72 -2.57
CA CYS A 605 14.69 -0.17 -2.44
C CYS A 605 15.30 -0.56 -3.78
N LYS A 606 16.60 -0.91 -3.78
CA LYS A 606 17.30 -1.44 -4.95
C LYS A 606 17.02 -2.93 -5.16
N LYS A 607 16.86 -3.68 -4.07
CA LYS A 607 16.57 -5.12 -4.09
C LYS A 607 15.37 -5.44 -3.20
N ALA A 608 14.42 -6.20 -3.73
CA ALA A 608 13.24 -6.65 -2.99
C ALA A 608 13.13 -8.18 -3.03
N LEU A 609 13.20 -8.83 -1.87
CA LEU A 609 13.23 -10.28 -1.73
C LEU A 609 11.97 -10.77 -1.02
N PHE A 610 10.88 -11.00 -1.76
CA PHE A 610 9.57 -11.40 -1.23
C PHE A 610 9.22 -12.86 -1.55
N ALA A 611 10.24 -13.70 -1.67
CA ALA A 611 10.03 -15.12 -1.92
C ALA A 611 9.25 -15.78 -0.76
N GLY A 612 8.20 -16.53 -1.05
CA GLY A 612 7.45 -17.31 -0.05
C GLY A 612 6.60 -16.47 0.92
N CYS A 613 6.08 -15.32 0.48
CA CYS A 613 5.35 -14.37 1.32
C CYS A 613 3.81 -14.47 1.20
N GLU A 614 3.28 -15.50 0.52
CA GLU A 614 1.86 -15.62 0.14
C GLU A 614 1.30 -14.31 -0.46
N LEU A 615 1.97 -13.80 -1.49
CA LEU A 615 1.57 -12.56 -2.16
C LEU A 615 0.26 -12.71 -2.91
N THR A 616 -0.59 -11.70 -2.81
CA THR A 616 -1.88 -11.65 -3.53
C THR A 616 -1.76 -10.85 -4.82
N GLU A 617 -2.76 -10.92 -5.68
CA GLU A 617 -2.85 -10.09 -6.89
C GLU A 617 -2.71 -8.59 -6.57
N SER A 618 -3.35 -8.11 -5.50
CA SER A 618 -3.22 -6.72 -5.03
C SER A 618 -1.78 -6.34 -4.64
N CYS A 619 -0.97 -7.29 -4.17
CA CYS A 619 0.45 -7.06 -3.94
C CYS A 619 1.19 -6.82 -5.28
N CYS A 620 0.87 -7.58 -6.32
CA CYS A 620 1.43 -7.40 -7.65
C CYS A 620 0.96 -6.11 -8.32
N GLU A 621 -0.27 -5.65 -8.06
CA GLU A 621 -0.68 -4.30 -8.46
C GLU A 621 0.23 -3.24 -7.81
N CYS A 622 0.53 -3.38 -6.51
CA CYS A 622 1.42 -2.44 -5.81
C CYS A 622 2.84 -2.44 -6.38
N VAL A 623 3.38 -3.63 -6.70
CA VAL A 623 4.68 -3.79 -7.35
C VAL A 623 4.65 -3.16 -8.75
N SER A 624 3.61 -3.41 -9.53
CA SER A 624 3.44 -2.82 -10.87
C SER A 624 3.44 -1.29 -10.81
N ALA A 625 2.68 -0.70 -9.88
CA ALA A 625 2.68 0.74 -9.66
C ALA A 625 4.05 1.27 -9.20
N ALA A 626 4.80 0.50 -8.41
CA ALA A 626 6.17 0.86 -8.02
C ALA A 626 7.10 0.91 -9.24
N LEU A 627 7.03 -0.07 -10.14
CA LEU A 627 7.81 -0.11 -11.39
C LEU A 627 7.42 1.03 -12.36
N GLN A 628 6.17 1.50 -12.29
CA GLN A 628 5.69 2.63 -13.07
C GLN A 628 6.04 4.00 -12.47
N SER A 629 6.57 4.04 -11.25
CA SER A 629 6.89 5.30 -10.57
C SER A 629 8.17 5.92 -11.12
N GLU A 630 8.13 7.25 -11.32
CA GLU A 630 9.33 8.04 -11.59
C GLU A 630 10.35 7.83 -10.46
N ASN A 631 11.62 7.65 -10.83
CA ASN A 631 12.75 7.43 -9.91
C ASN A 631 12.70 6.15 -9.06
N CYS A 632 11.93 5.12 -9.46
CA CYS A 632 11.99 3.83 -8.78
C CYS A 632 13.43 3.26 -8.81
N PRO A 633 14.07 3.03 -7.64
CA PRO A 633 15.46 2.56 -7.57
C PRO A 633 15.59 1.05 -7.76
N LEU A 634 14.48 0.32 -7.85
CA LEU A 634 14.46 -1.14 -7.91
C LEU A 634 15.25 -1.66 -9.11
N ARG A 635 16.12 -2.63 -8.86
CA ARG A 635 16.98 -3.34 -9.82
C ARG A 635 16.82 -4.84 -9.74
N GLU A 636 16.50 -5.38 -8.56
CA GLU A 636 16.30 -6.81 -8.34
C GLU A 636 14.99 -7.06 -7.61
N LEU A 637 14.16 -7.95 -8.17
CA LEU A 637 12.88 -8.33 -7.62
C LEU A 637 12.76 -9.86 -7.62
N ASP A 638 12.60 -10.42 -6.43
CA ASP A 638 12.36 -11.84 -6.23
C ASP A 638 10.98 -12.05 -5.62
N LEU A 639 10.07 -12.63 -6.40
CA LEU A 639 8.71 -12.97 -5.99
C LEU A 639 8.51 -14.49 -5.97
N SER A 640 9.58 -15.29 -5.90
CA SER A 640 9.51 -16.75 -5.96
C SER A 640 8.62 -17.37 -4.87
N ASP A 641 8.19 -18.62 -5.00
CA ASP A 641 7.39 -19.33 -4.00
C ASP A 641 6.05 -18.66 -3.66
N ASN A 642 5.46 -17.93 -4.60
CA ASN A 642 4.15 -17.30 -4.43
C ASN A 642 3.13 -17.90 -5.42
N TYR A 643 2.59 -19.07 -5.08
CA TYR A 643 1.71 -19.88 -5.93
C TYR A 643 0.38 -19.21 -6.32
N THR A 644 -0.03 -18.15 -5.62
CA THR A 644 -1.25 -17.39 -5.88
C THR A 644 -1.09 -16.35 -6.99
N LEU A 645 0.06 -16.29 -7.67
CA LEU A 645 0.39 -15.26 -8.67
C LEU A 645 0.16 -15.65 -10.14
N GLU A 646 -0.48 -16.78 -10.42
CA GLU A 646 -0.75 -17.27 -11.79
C GLU A 646 -1.32 -16.18 -12.72
N THR A 647 -2.29 -15.40 -12.23
CA THR A 647 -2.96 -14.33 -13.00
C THR A 647 -2.22 -12.98 -12.97
N ALA A 648 -1.19 -12.84 -12.13
CA ALA A 648 -0.48 -11.58 -11.93
C ALA A 648 0.57 -11.27 -13.02
N ALA A 649 0.80 -12.19 -13.97
CA ALA A 649 1.74 -12.02 -15.08
C ALA A 649 1.54 -10.71 -15.83
N LYS A 650 0.26 -10.39 -16.11
CA LYS A 650 -0.12 -9.17 -16.83
C LYS A 650 0.23 -7.91 -16.04
N LEU A 651 -0.09 -7.87 -14.75
CA LEU A 651 0.19 -6.72 -13.88
C LEU A 651 1.70 -6.44 -13.80
N LEU A 652 2.50 -7.48 -13.59
CA LEU A 652 3.96 -7.35 -13.57
C LEU A 652 4.50 -6.88 -14.92
N SER A 653 3.97 -7.44 -16.02
CA SER A 653 4.35 -7.06 -17.39
C SER A 653 4.04 -5.59 -17.67
N ASP A 654 2.89 -5.08 -17.27
CA ASP A 654 2.52 -3.67 -17.42
C ASP A 654 3.47 -2.75 -16.64
N GLY A 655 3.92 -3.19 -15.47
CA GLY A 655 4.96 -2.49 -14.70
C GLY A 655 6.30 -2.43 -15.42
N ILE A 656 6.75 -3.57 -15.96
CA ILE A 656 8.04 -3.70 -16.66
C ILE A 656 8.05 -2.91 -17.98
N LYS A 657 6.91 -2.80 -18.68
CA LYS A 657 6.77 -1.99 -19.91
C LYS A 657 6.98 -0.49 -19.68
N SER A 658 6.87 0.00 -18.45
CA SER A 658 7.04 1.42 -18.15
C SER A 658 8.42 1.94 -18.58
N SER A 659 8.47 3.13 -19.17
CA SER A 659 9.74 3.84 -19.44
C SER A 659 10.52 4.21 -18.18
N TYR A 660 9.87 4.16 -17.01
CA TYR A 660 10.51 4.42 -15.72
C TYR A 660 11.06 3.15 -15.05
N CYS A 661 10.74 1.96 -15.59
CA CYS A 661 11.19 0.70 -15.03
C CYS A 661 12.68 0.49 -15.30
N ASN A 662 13.43 0.27 -14.23
CA ASN A 662 14.87 0.01 -14.28
C ASN A 662 15.23 -1.39 -13.75
N LEU A 663 14.24 -2.30 -13.68
CA LEU A 663 14.42 -3.64 -13.14
C LEU A 663 15.36 -4.46 -14.04
N GLU A 664 16.43 -5.01 -13.45
CA GLU A 664 17.45 -5.80 -14.16
C GLU A 664 17.31 -7.31 -13.90
N ILE A 665 16.88 -7.70 -12.71
CA ILE A 665 16.76 -9.10 -12.29
C ILE A 665 15.33 -9.35 -11.82
N LEU A 666 14.67 -10.33 -12.43
CA LEU A 666 13.33 -10.78 -12.04
C LEU A 666 13.34 -12.28 -11.79
N ARG A 667 13.00 -12.70 -10.56
CA ARG A 667 12.83 -14.11 -10.20
C ARG A 667 11.37 -14.41 -9.88
N LEU A 668 10.85 -15.42 -10.55
CA LEU A 668 9.46 -15.87 -10.52
C LEU A 668 9.39 -17.41 -10.38
N VAL A 669 10.33 -17.98 -9.63
CA VAL A 669 10.46 -19.43 -9.44
C VAL A 669 9.27 -19.94 -8.63
N ARG A 670 8.62 -21.03 -9.03
CA ARG A 670 7.46 -21.63 -8.31
C ARG A 670 6.32 -20.64 -8.02
N CYS A 671 5.88 -19.91 -9.05
CA CYS A 671 4.77 -18.94 -8.94
C CYS A 671 3.48 -19.40 -9.63
N ASN A 672 3.42 -20.66 -10.04
CA ASN A 672 2.32 -21.27 -10.79
C ASN A 672 2.05 -20.57 -12.13
N PHE A 673 3.08 -20.03 -12.79
CA PHE A 673 2.93 -19.50 -14.14
C PHE A 673 2.78 -20.65 -15.14
N ALA A 674 1.79 -20.54 -16.01
CA ALA A 674 1.57 -21.48 -17.12
C ALA A 674 2.00 -20.85 -18.45
N HIS A 675 1.96 -21.62 -19.55
CA HIS A 675 2.33 -21.14 -20.89
C HIS A 675 1.66 -19.81 -21.31
N ASN A 676 0.42 -19.54 -20.89
CA ASN A 676 -0.29 -18.30 -21.21
C ASN A 676 0.35 -17.05 -20.58
N SER A 677 1.01 -17.21 -19.44
CA SER A 677 1.70 -16.12 -18.75
C SER A 677 2.95 -15.66 -19.50
N CYS A 678 3.55 -16.53 -20.33
CA CYS A 678 4.72 -16.21 -21.15
C CYS A 678 4.42 -15.11 -22.18
N ALA A 679 3.24 -15.10 -22.81
CA ALA A 679 2.85 -14.05 -23.76
C ALA A 679 2.89 -12.65 -23.12
N GLU A 680 2.37 -12.52 -21.90
CA GLU A 680 2.35 -11.25 -21.19
C GLU A 680 3.77 -10.79 -20.86
N LEU A 681 4.60 -11.68 -20.30
CA LEU A 681 6.00 -11.37 -19.97
C LEU A 681 6.82 -11.00 -21.23
N VAL A 682 6.63 -11.72 -22.33
CA VAL A 682 7.26 -11.45 -23.63
C VAL A 682 6.98 -10.04 -24.12
N SER A 683 5.72 -9.62 -24.03
CA SER A 683 5.32 -8.27 -24.46
C SER A 683 6.03 -7.19 -23.64
N ALA A 684 6.40 -7.47 -22.38
CA ALA A 684 7.19 -6.57 -21.55
C ALA A 684 8.69 -6.62 -21.88
N LEU A 685 9.27 -7.82 -22.02
CA LEU A 685 10.69 -8.00 -22.33
C LEU A 685 11.07 -7.44 -23.72
N SER A 686 10.12 -7.43 -24.65
CA SER A 686 10.30 -6.90 -26.01
C SER A 686 10.14 -5.38 -26.08
N SER A 687 9.76 -4.73 -24.99
CA SER A 687 9.60 -3.27 -24.95
C SER A 687 10.95 -2.57 -24.95
N ILE A 688 11.09 -1.48 -25.71
CA ILE A 688 12.29 -0.64 -25.75
C ILE A 688 12.72 -0.10 -24.37
N SER A 689 11.74 0.05 -23.48
CA SER A 689 11.92 0.49 -22.10
C SER A 689 12.46 -0.59 -21.16
N SER A 690 12.36 -1.87 -21.54
CA SER A 690 12.78 -2.96 -20.66
C SER A 690 14.28 -2.88 -20.37
N SER A 691 14.62 -3.13 -19.11
CA SER A 691 15.99 -3.18 -18.59
C SER A 691 16.36 -4.55 -18.04
N VAL A 692 15.44 -5.53 -18.14
CA VAL A 692 15.61 -6.87 -17.58
C VAL A 692 16.72 -7.61 -18.32
N LYS A 693 17.72 -8.08 -17.55
CA LYS A 693 18.89 -8.84 -18.01
C LYS A 693 18.84 -10.29 -17.53
N GLU A 694 18.23 -10.55 -16.38
CA GLU A 694 18.06 -11.89 -15.83
C GLU A 694 16.57 -12.17 -15.56
N LEU A 695 16.11 -13.31 -16.07
CA LEU A 695 14.78 -13.84 -15.81
C LEU A 695 14.90 -15.30 -15.37
N ASP A 696 14.37 -15.57 -14.19
CA ASP A 696 14.27 -16.93 -13.64
C ASP A 696 12.80 -17.35 -13.55
N LEU A 697 12.41 -18.33 -14.37
CA LEU A 697 11.08 -18.92 -14.40
C LEU A 697 11.10 -20.40 -14.02
N SER A 698 12.20 -20.87 -13.41
CA SER A 698 12.36 -22.28 -13.07
C SER A 698 11.20 -22.79 -12.21
N ASN A 699 10.89 -24.09 -12.31
CA ASN A 699 9.82 -24.75 -11.56
C ASN A 699 8.42 -24.13 -11.76
N ASN A 700 8.10 -23.75 -13.01
CA ASN A 700 6.76 -23.37 -13.45
C ASN A 700 6.36 -24.28 -14.62
N ASP A 701 5.08 -24.67 -14.75
CA ASP A 701 4.61 -25.56 -15.83
C ASP A 701 4.42 -24.80 -17.15
N LEU A 702 5.53 -24.32 -17.71
CA LEU A 702 5.54 -23.51 -18.93
C LEU A 702 5.28 -24.36 -20.17
N GLN A 703 5.70 -25.63 -20.16
CA GLN A 703 5.64 -26.55 -21.30
C GLN A 703 6.37 -26.00 -22.55
N ASP A 704 6.39 -26.78 -23.64
CA ASP A 704 7.06 -26.34 -24.88
C ASP A 704 6.41 -25.10 -25.50
N SER A 705 5.10 -24.91 -25.29
CA SER A 705 4.35 -23.75 -25.80
C SER A 705 4.79 -22.45 -25.13
N GLY A 706 5.06 -22.46 -23.82
CA GLY A 706 5.56 -21.30 -23.09
C GLY A 706 6.95 -20.88 -23.54
N VAL A 707 7.85 -21.84 -23.78
CA VAL A 707 9.20 -21.57 -24.32
C VAL A 707 9.13 -20.99 -25.73
N ASN A 708 8.29 -21.55 -26.61
CA ASN A 708 8.09 -20.98 -27.94
C ASN A 708 7.70 -19.50 -27.88
N GLN A 709 6.76 -19.14 -26.99
CA GLN A 709 6.35 -17.75 -26.82
C GLN A 709 7.49 -16.87 -26.27
N LEU A 710 8.21 -17.33 -25.25
CA LEU A 710 9.38 -16.61 -24.71
C LEU A 710 10.39 -16.26 -25.81
N LEU A 711 10.70 -17.23 -26.68
CA LEU A 711 11.68 -17.06 -27.75
C LEU A 711 11.24 -16.08 -28.83
N LEU A 712 9.95 -16.01 -29.16
CA LEU A 712 9.42 -14.99 -30.08
C LEU A 712 9.70 -13.57 -29.59
N GLY A 713 9.67 -13.34 -28.27
CA GLY A 713 10.02 -12.06 -27.66
C GLY A 713 11.51 -11.76 -27.64
N LEU A 714 12.32 -12.77 -27.32
CA LEU A 714 13.77 -12.66 -27.23
C LEU A 714 14.44 -12.37 -28.59
N GLY A 715 13.76 -12.71 -29.69
CA GLY A 715 14.23 -12.39 -31.05
C GLY A 715 14.13 -10.90 -31.40
N ASN A 716 13.56 -10.07 -30.53
CA ASN A 716 13.43 -8.63 -30.72
C ASN A 716 14.74 -7.89 -30.37
N SER A 717 15.17 -6.98 -31.23
CA SER A 717 16.38 -6.16 -31.06
C SER A 717 16.42 -5.31 -29.79
N TYR A 718 15.27 -5.02 -29.21
CA TYR A 718 15.17 -4.26 -27.97
C TYR A 718 15.33 -5.11 -26.70
N CYS A 719 15.27 -6.44 -26.81
CA CYS A 719 15.32 -7.31 -25.66
C CYS A 719 16.74 -7.40 -25.10
N LYS A 720 16.95 -7.01 -23.84
CA LYS A 720 18.28 -6.96 -23.19
C LYS A 720 18.60 -8.22 -22.37
N LEU A 721 17.78 -9.27 -22.48
CA LEU A 721 17.92 -10.45 -21.64
C LEU A 721 19.23 -11.20 -21.95
N GLN A 722 20.01 -11.47 -20.92
CA GLN A 722 21.30 -12.16 -20.99
C GLN A 722 21.27 -13.52 -20.30
N ILE A 723 20.42 -13.68 -19.27
CA ILE A 723 20.32 -14.89 -18.46
C ILE A 723 18.86 -15.32 -18.45
N LEU A 724 18.61 -16.54 -18.92
CA LEU A 724 17.30 -17.18 -18.86
C LEU A 724 17.43 -18.53 -18.16
N ARG A 725 16.65 -18.72 -17.10
CA ARG A 725 16.59 -20.00 -16.38
C ARG A 725 15.19 -20.60 -16.47
N LEU A 726 15.14 -21.84 -16.94
CA LEU A 726 13.94 -22.63 -17.25
C LEU A 726 14.06 -24.05 -16.69
N GLY A 727 14.73 -24.21 -15.55
CA GLY A 727 14.89 -25.53 -14.95
C GLY A 727 13.55 -26.06 -14.44
N TRP A 728 13.26 -27.36 -14.56
CA TRP A 728 11.98 -27.96 -14.14
C TRP A 728 10.75 -27.25 -14.75
N CYS A 729 10.76 -26.97 -16.05
CA CYS A 729 9.67 -26.28 -16.74
C CYS A 729 8.77 -27.18 -17.60
N ASN A 730 8.92 -28.50 -17.44
CA ASN A 730 8.21 -29.53 -18.22
C ASN A 730 8.49 -29.40 -19.73
N LEU A 731 9.77 -29.17 -20.08
CA LEU A 731 10.22 -29.00 -21.45
C LEU A 731 10.62 -30.35 -22.07
N THR A 732 10.37 -30.50 -23.36
CA THR A 732 10.69 -31.73 -24.12
C THR A 732 11.66 -31.42 -25.27
N GLU A 733 11.95 -32.42 -26.10
CA GLU A 733 12.70 -32.27 -27.36
C GLU A 733 12.17 -31.15 -28.27
N LYS A 734 10.87 -30.83 -28.19
CA LYS A 734 10.25 -29.77 -28.99
C LYS A 734 10.71 -28.37 -28.58
N SER A 735 10.96 -28.13 -27.29
CA SER A 735 11.58 -26.88 -26.83
C SER A 735 12.96 -26.67 -27.44
N CYS A 736 13.74 -27.74 -27.63
CA CYS A 736 15.05 -27.66 -28.29
C CYS A 736 14.94 -27.30 -29.78
N GLU A 737 13.88 -27.72 -30.47
CA GLU A 737 13.58 -27.29 -31.85
C GLU A 737 13.37 -25.76 -31.93
N PHE A 738 12.56 -25.22 -31.02
CA PHE A 738 12.31 -23.77 -30.96
C PHE A 738 13.58 -22.99 -30.60
N LEU A 739 14.34 -23.47 -29.61
CA LEU A 739 15.63 -22.87 -29.21
C LEU A 739 16.63 -22.87 -30.37
N SER A 740 16.75 -24.00 -31.09
CA SER A 740 17.62 -24.12 -32.26
C SER A 740 17.23 -23.12 -33.35
N SER A 741 15.94 -23.01 -33.64
CA SER A 741 15.41 -22.03 -34.60
C SER A 741 15.70 -20.58 -34.17
N PHE A 742 15.57 -20.29 -32.87
CA PHE A 742 15.90 -18.98 -32.30
C PHE A 742 17.39 -18.64 -32.42
N LEU A 743 18.28 -19.58 -32.08
CA LEU A 743 19.73 -19.40 -32.18
C LEU A 743 20.21 -19.22 -33.64
N ASN A 744 19.54 -19.90 -34.58
CA ASN A 744 19.83 -19.80 -36.02
C ASN A 744 19.31 -18.50 -36.65
N SER A 745 18.16 -18.00 -36.21
CA SER A 745 17.50 -16.83 -36.82
C SER A 745 17.93 -15.49 -36.21
N SER A 746 18.33 -15.48 -34.93
CA SER A 746 18.54 -14.24 -34.19
C SER A 746 19.90 -13.63 -34.48
N THR A 747 19.92 -12.63 -35.38
CA THR A 747 21.13 -11.84 -35.67
C THR A 747 21.55 -10.90 -34.54
N GLU A 748 20.71 -10.72 -33.50
CA GLU A 748 20.88 -9.72 -32.44
C GLU A 748 20.62 -10.25 -31.01
N SER A 749 20.61 -11.57 -30.78
CA SER A 749 20.36 -12.12 -29.43
C SER A 749 21.48 -11.76 -28.43
N HIS A 750 21.09 -11.21 -27.29
CA HIS A 750 21.98 -10.90 -26.17
C HIS A 750 22.12 -12.04 -25.16
N LEU A 751 21.47 -13.18 -25.40
CA LEU A 751 21.44 -14.31 -24.47
C LEU A 751 22.83 -14.93 -24.31
N LYS A 752 23.36 -14.89 -23.08
CA LYS A 752 24.67 -15.41 -22.69
C LYS A 752 24.59 -16.67 -21.86
N GLN A 753 23.52 -16.85 -21.09
CA GLN A 753 23.35 -17.99 -20.22
C GLN A 753 21.95 -18.57 -20.37
N LEU A 754 21.90 -19.89 -20.55
CA LEU A 754 20.67 -20.65 -20.65
C LEU A 754 20.75 -21.85 -19.72
N ASP A 755 19.79 -21.94 -18.81
CA ASP A 755 19.64 -23.08 -17.91
C ASP A 755 18.35 -23.85 -18.26
N LEU A 756 18.51 -25.09 -18.72
CA LEU A 756 17.44 -26.01 -19.10
C LEU A 756 17.41 -27.24 -18.19
N SER A 757 18.09 -27.19 -17.05
CA SER A 757 18.29 -28.36 -16.19
C SER A 757 16.97 -29.00 -15.77
N ASP A 758 16.98 -30.32 -15.62
CA ASP A 758 15.85 -31.14 -15.14
C ASP A 758 14.59 -30.97 -16.01
N ASN A 759 14.80 -31.06 -17.31
CA ASN A 759 13.75 -31.17 -18.31
C ASN A 759 13.99 -32.39 -19.19
N ASP A 760 12.93 -32.96 -19.75
CA ASP A 760 12.95 -34.21 -20.50
C ASP A 760 13.41 -34.01 -21.96
N LEU A 761 14.59 -33.40 -22.16
CA LEU A 761 15.09 -33.01 -23.49
C LEU A 761 15.54 -34.21 -24.34
N GLN A 762 16.17 -35.20 -23.72
CA GLN A 762 16.68 -36.43 -24.34
C GLN A 762 17.67 -36.20 -25.51
N ASN A 763 18.21 -37.29 -26.09
CA ASN A 763 19.18 -37.20 -27.18
C ASN A 763 18.67 -36.45 -28.42
N MET A 764 17.39 -36.61 -28.77
CA MET A 764 16.82 -35.95 -29.94
C MET A 764 16.71 -34.43 -29.73
N GLY A 765 16.30 -33.98 -28.54
CA GLY A 765 16.35 -32.57 -28.19
C GLY A 765 17.77 -32.01 -28.27
N ILE A 766 18.76 -32.74 -27.76
CA ILE A 766 20.17 -32.34 -27.84
C ILE A 766 20.66 -32.25 -29.28
N LYS A 767 20.26 -33.19 -30.16
CA LYS A 767 20.55 -33.13 -31.59
C LYS A 767 20.03 -31.86 -32.23
N LEU A 768 18.77 -31.50 -31.93
CA LEU A 768 18.14 -30.29 -32.46
C LEU A 768 18.84 -29.02 -31.96
N LEU A 769 19.10 -28.93 -30.65
CA LEU A 769 19.77 -27.80 -30.03
C LEU A 769 21.20 -27.62 -30.56
N SER A 770 21.93 -28.73 -30.77
CA SER A 770 23.29 -28.74 -31.31
C SER A 770 23.38 -28.04 -32.65
N ALA A 771 22.40 -28.23 -33.54
CA ALA A 771 22.35 -27.52 -34.82
C ALA A 771 22.25 -25.99 -34.70
N GLY A 772 21.65 -25.48 -33.61
CA GLY A 772 21.60 -24.04 -33.32
C GLY A 772 22.89 -23.53 -32.68
N LEU A 773 23.55 -24.35 -31.87
CA LEU A 773 24.87 -24.03 -31.28
C LEU A 773 25.98 -23.94 -32.33
N GLU A 774 25.85 -24.69 -33.43
CA GLU A 774 26.77 -24.65 -34.58
C GLU A 774 26.71 -23.32 -35.37
N HIS A 775 25.68 -22.51 -35.14
CA HIS A 775 25.50 -21.28 -35.88
C HIS A 775 26.60 -20.25 -35.54
N PRO A 776 27.28 -19.63 -36.53
CA PRO A 776 28.42 -18.73 -36.28
C PRO A 776 28.12 -17.48 -35.45
N LYS A 777 26.83 -17.15 -35.28
CA LYS A 777 26.38 -15.99 -34.49
C LYS A 777 25.85 -16.38 -33.10
N CYS A 778 25.85 -17.66 -32.75
CA CYS A 778 25.45 -18.10 -31.41
C CYS A 778 26.40 -17.50 -30.37
N SER A 779 25.90 -16.68 -29.47
CA SER A 779 26.73 -15.93 -28.50
C SER A 779 26.67 -16.48 -27.08
N LEU A 780 26.09 -17.67 -26.92
CA LEU A 780 25.88 -18.35 -25.65
C LEU A 780 27.22 -18.74 -25.02
N GLU A 781 27.39 -18.39 -23.75
CA GLU A 781 28.62 -18.62 -22.98
C GLU A 781 28.42 -19.69 -21.90
N ILE A 782 27.20 -19.84 -21.37
CA ILE A 782 26.88 -20.85 -20.36
C ILE A 782 25.63 -21.62 -20.79
N LEU A 783 25.75 -22.94 -20.83
CA LEU A 783 24.63 -23.85 -21.09
C LEU A 783 24.58 -24.90 -19.97
N ARG A 784 23.44 -24.98 -19.27
CA ARG A 784 23.21 -26.02 -18.26
C ARG A 784 22.07 -26.91 -18.71
N MET A 785 22.33 -28.21 -18.75
CA MET A 785 21.40 -29.28 -19.11
C MET A 785 21.59 -30.45 -18.15
N SER A 786 21.78 -30.13 -16.87
CA SER A 786 21.90 -31.13 -15.82
C SER A 786 20.58 -31.88 -15.71
N GLY A 787 20.57 -33.22 -15.62
CA GLY A 787 19.32 -33.96 -15.43
C GLY A 787 18.39 -34.00 -16.66
N CYS A 788 18.95 -34.03 -17.88
CA CYS A 788 18.16 -33.95 -19.12
C CYS A 788 18.03 -35.27 -19.90
N MET A 789 18.37 -36.40 -19.26
CA MET A 789 18.38 -37.75 -19.86
C MET A 789 19.26 -37.86 -21.11
N ILE A 790 20.42 -37.20 -21.09
CA ILE A 790 21.39 -37.19 -22.19
C ILE A 790 22.25 -38.46 -22.09
N THR A 791 22.36 -39.20 -23.19
CA THR A 791 23.26 -40.36 -23.29
C THR A 791 24.53 -40.06 -24.09
N GLU A 792 25.37 -41.08 -24.32
CA GLU A 792 26.49 -41.03 -25.24
C GLU A 792 26.13 -40.43 -26.61
N GLU A 793 24.97 -40.82 -27.16
CA GLU A 793 24.50 -40.33 -28.46
C GLU A 793 24.28 -38.82 -28.43
N GLY A 794 23.60 -38.30 -27.40
CA GLY A 794 23.40 -36.86 -27.21
C GLY A 794 24.74 -36.11 -27.04
N CYS A 795 25.68 -36.68 -26.30
CA CYS A 795 27.02 -36.13 -26.14
C CYS A 795 27.79 -36.07 -27.46
N SER A 796 27.58 -37.04 -28.37
CA SER A 796 28.21 -37.01 -29.70
C SER A 796 27.74 -35.82 -30.55
N PHE A 797 26.44 -35.46 -30.47
CA PHE A 797 25.91 -34.27 -31.14
C PHE A 797 26.50 -32.97 -30.54
N LEU A 798 26.59 -32.88 -29.21
CA LEU A 798 27.21 -31.73 -28.55
C LEU A 798 28.69 -31.59 -28.89
N ALA A 799 29.43 -32.70 -28.92
CA ALA A 799 30.84 -32.69 -29.30
C ALA A 799 31.03 -32.20 -30.75
N SER A 800 30.15 -32.58 -31.68
CA SER A 800 30.11 -32.02 -33.04
C SER A 800 29.94 -30.50 -33.01
N ALA A 801 28.94 -30.02 -32.25
CA ALA A 801 28.66 -28.59 -32.15
C ALA A 801 29.82 -27.79 -31.53
N LEU A 802 30.46 -28.30 -30.48
CA LEU A 802 31.61 -27.67 -29.83
C LEU A 802 32.88 -27.63 -30.70
N ASN A 803 32.97 -28.54 -31.68
CA ASN A 803 34.05 -28.55 -32.67
C ASN A 803 33.80 -27.57 -33.83
N SER A 804 32.57 -27.13 -34.03
CA SER A 804 32.27 -26.07 -35.00
C SER A 804 32.85 -24.74 -34.50
N THR A 805 33.63 -24.05 -35.35
CA THR A 805 34.30 -22.79 -35.00
C THR A 805 33.62 -21.59 -35.65
N PRO A 806 33.35 -20.48 -34.92
CA PRO A 806 33.70 -20.24 -33.51
C PRO A 806 32.61 -20.66 -32.51
N SER A 807 32.96 -21.45 -31.50
CA SER A 807 32.12 -21.64 -30.31
C SER A 807 32.47 -20.60 -29.24
N HIS A 808 31.47 -20.01 -28.61
CA HIS A 808 31.62 -19.03 -27.52
C HIS A 808 31.38 -19.62 -26.13
N LEU A 809 31.09 -20.93 -26.05
CA LEU A 809 30.72 -21.59 -24.81
C LEU A 809 31.92 -21.70 -23.86
N LYS A 810 31.73 -21.25 -22.62
CA LYS A 810 32.73 -21.24 -21.55
C LYS A 810 32.37 -22.18 -20.41
N GLU A 811 31.09 -22.49 -20.23
CA GLU A 811 30.61 -23.45 -19.24
C GLU A 811 29.54 -24.35 -19.84
N LEU A 812 29.70 -25.66 -19.66
CA LEU A 812 28.74 -26.68 -20.02
C LEU A 812 28.50 -27.60 -18.82
N ASP A 813 27.26 -27.63 -18.34
CA ASP A 813 26.85 -28.55 -17.28
C ASP A 813 25.99 -29.68 -17.84
N LEU A 814 26.54 -30.89 -17.80
CA LEU A 814 25.92 -32.17 -18.15
C LEU A 814 25.83 -33.11 -16.94
N SER A 815 25.97 -32.59 -15.72
CA SER A 815 25.78 -33.41 -14.52
C SER A 815 24.41 -34.08 -14.49
N TYR A 816 24.26 -35.16 -13.74
CA TYR A 816 23.04 -35.95 -13.65
C TYR A 816 22.54 -36.47 -15.01
N ASN A 817 23.44 -36.91 -15.88
CA ASN A 817 23.14 -37.56 -17.17
C ASN A 817 23.92 -38.89 -17.33
N HIS A 818 23.81 -39.55 -18.47
CA HIS A 818 24.57 -40.76 -18.80
C HIS A 818 25.46 -40.61 -20.05
N PRO A 819 26.49 -39.75 -20.03
CA PRO A 819 27.36 -39.52 -21.18
C PRO A 819 28.07 -40.80 -21.68
N GLY A 820 28.22 -41.84 -20.85
CA GLY A 820 29.05 -43.00 -21.16
C GLY A 820 30.55 -42.64 -21.30
N GLU A 821 31.43 -43.63 -21.34
CA GLU A 821 32.88 -43.38 -21.46
C GLU A 821 33.24 -42.66 -22.75
N SER A 822 32.60 -43.04 -23.85
CA SER A 822 32.83 -42.50 -25.19
C SER A 822 32.29 -41.08 -25.35
N GLY A 823 31.08 -40.80 -24.86
CA GLY A 823 30.51 -39.45 -24.90
C GLY A 823 31.31 -38.48 -24.03
N GLU A 824 31.74 -38.92 -22.84
CA GLU A 824 32.63 -38.16 -21.98
C GLU A 824 33.95 -37.83 -22.67
N LYS A 825 34.57 -38.83 -23.31
CA LYS A 825 35.82 -38.62 -24.06
C LYS A 825 35.64 -37.64 -25.22
N LEU A 826 34.52 -37.72 -25.95
CA LEU A 826 34.23 -36.83 -27.08
C LEU A 826 34.08 -35.37 -26.64
N VAL A 827 33.33 -35.10 -25.57
CA VAL A 827 33.11 -33.73 -25.08
C VAL A 827 34.37 -33.19 -24.38
N SER A 828 35.10 -34.04 -23.64
CA SER A 828 36.32 -33.64 -22.93
C SER A 828 37.50 -33.33 -23.86
N ALA A 829 37.59 -33.97 -25.03
CA ALA A 829 38.65 -33.70 -26.00
C ALA A 829 38.74 -32.21 -26.42
N ARG A 830 37.63 -31.47 -26.33
CA ARG A 830 37.59 -30.04 -26.63
C ARG A 830 38.04 -29.16 -25.46
N VAL A 831 37.92 -29.64 -24.23
CA VAL A 831 38.42 -28.97 -23.00
C VAL A 831 39.95 -28.96 -22.97
N GLU A 832 40.58 -29.96 -23.60
CA GLU A 832 42.04 -30.10 -23.69
C GLU A 832 42.68 -29.19 -24.75
N ASP A 833 41.90 -28.43 -25.54
CA ASP A 833 42.43 -27.46 -26.51
C ASP A 833 43.06 -26.27 -25.77
N PRO A 834 44.39 -26.03 -25.90
CA PRO A 834 45.08 -24.96 -25.19
C PRO A 834 44.62 -23.55 -25.57
N HIS A 835 43.84 -23.40 -26.64
CA HIS A 835 43.30 -22.13 -27.11
C HIS A 835 41.80 -21.94 -26.78
N TYR A 836 41.15 -22.90 -26.11
CA TYR A 836 39.73 -22.87 -25.79
C TYR A 836 39.46 -23.37 -24.37
N LYS A 837 39.01 -22.46 -23.47
CA LYS A 837 38.78 -22.79 -22.05
C LYS A 837 37.29 -23.02 -21.78
N LEU A 838 36.89 -24.29 -21.75
CA LEU A 838 35.54 -24.73 -21.38
C LEU A 838 35.56 -25.38 -19.99
N LEU A 839 34.73 -24.88 -19.07
CA LEU A 839 34.42 -25.53 -17.80
C LEU A 839 33.33 -26.58 -18.04
N LEU A 840 33.70 -27.85 -17.97
CA LEU A 840 32.78 -28.97 -18.15
C LEU A 840 32.44 -29.59 -16.79
N ARG A 841 31.14 -29.73 -16.50
CA ARG A 841 30.64 -30.48 -15.34
C ARG A 841 29.87 -31.69 -15.83
N MET A 842 30.21 -32.87 -15.35
CA MET A 842 29.55 -34.13 -15.73
C MET A 842 29.16 -35.00 -14.54
N ASP A 843 29.78 -34.81 -13.38
CA ASP A 843 29.48 -35.61 -12.20
C ASP A 843 28.43 -34.92 -11.31
N PRO A 844 27.49 -35.68 -10.71
CA PRO A 844 27.33 -37.15 -10.82
C PRO A 844 26.82 -37.62 -12.20
N LYS A 845 27.28 -38.78 -12.70
CA LYS A 845 26.81 -39.41 -13.97
C LYS A 845 26.51 -40.90 -13.82
N GLY A 846 25.71 -41.47 -14.72
CA GLY A 846 25.38 -42.90 -14.71
C GLY A 846 24.03 -43.26 -15.33
N GLU A 847 23.83 -44.56 -15.61
CA GLU A 847 22.68 -45.08 -16.35
C GLU A 847 21.34 -44.79 -15.65
N GLN A 848 21.38 -44.68 -14.33
CA GLN A 848 20.27 -44.23 -13.48
C GLN A 848 19.59 -42.91 -13.92
N PHE A 849 20.27 -42.06 -14.70
CA PHE A 849 19.82 -40.73 -15.08
C PHE A 849 19.16 -40.68 -16.47
N ILE A 850 18.91 -41.84 -17.09
CA ILE A 850 18.24 -41.95 -18.41
C ILE A 850 16.73 -42.19 -18.26
N LYS A 851 16.27 -42.58 -17.06
CA LYS A 851 14.84 -42.79 -16.82
C LYS A 851 14.16 -41.46 -16.51
N PRO A 852 12.99 -41.17 -17.12
CA PRO A 852 12.20 -39.98 -16.78
C PRO A 852 11.68 -40.08 -15.33
N GLY A 853 11.60 -38.92 -14.66
CA GLY A 853 11.14 -38.79 -13.28
C GLY A 853 12.24 -38.61 -12.24
N VAL A 854 11.84 -38.27 -11.01
CA VAL A 854 12.76 -37.91 -9.93
C VAL A 854 13.49 -39.16 -9.40
N LYS A 855 14.82 -39.18 -9.46
CA LYS A 855 15.62 -40.35 -9.10
C LYS A 855 15.57 -40.65 -7.60
N LYS A 856 15.02 -41.84 -7.28
CA LYS A 856 14.90 -42.35 -5.91
C LYS A 856 16.26 -42.81 -5.33
N CYS A 857 16.60 -42.39 -4.13
CA CYS A 857 17.81 -42.74 -3.39
C CYS A 857 17.59 -43.96 -2.52
N LYS A 858 18.54 -44.90 -2.55
CA LYS A 858 18.59 -46.03 -1.62
C LYS A 858 19.02 -45.52 -0.25
N LEU A 859 18.11 -45.62 0.72
CA LEU A 859 18.31 -45.21 2.11
C LEU A 859 18.11 -46.40 3.03
N THR A 860 18.86 -46.42 4.13
CA THR A 860 18.85 -47.47 5.16
C THR A 860 18.92 -46.80 6.53
N LEU A 861 18.05 -47.19 7.46
CA LEU A 861 18.03 -46.64 8.82
C LEU A 861 19.23 -47.14 9.63
N ASP A 862 19.98 -46.25 10.26
CA ASP A 862 21.17 -46.56 11.05
C ASP A 862 20.80 -47.06 12.46
N PRO A 863 21.04 -48.34 12.79
CA PRO A 863 20.75 -48.90 14.11
C PRO A 863 21.57 -48.26 15.24
N ASN A 864 22.70 -47.64 14.94
CA ASN A 864 23.56 -46.98 15.93
C ASN A 864 22.96 -45.65 16.40
N THR A 865 22.17 -44.98 15.55
CA THR A 865 21.52 -43.71 15.90
C THR A 865 20.16 -43.90 16.54
N ALA A 866 19.49 -45.02 16.28
CA ALA A 866 18.10 -45.27 16.70
C ALA A 866 17.90 -45.17 18.22
N HIS A 867 16.95 -44.35 18.65
CA HIS A 867 16.54 -44.30 20.05
C HIS A 867 16.11 -45.68 20.58
N LYS A 868 16.31 -45.95 21.87
CA LYS A 868 16.02 -47.27 22.46
C LYS A 868 14.53 -47.65 22.44
N GLN A 869 13.61 -46.71 22.21
CA GLN A 869 12.17 -46.99 22.01
C GLN A 869 11.79 -47.19 20.52
N LEU A 870 12.78 -47.31 19.63
CA LEU A 870 12.55 -47.57 18.22
C LEU A 870 13.06 -48.97 17.84
N CYS A 871 12.19 -49.77 17.24
CA CYS A 871 12.55 -51.07 16.67
C CYS A 871 12.70 -50.93 15.15
N LEU A 872 13.87 -51.31 14.63
CA LEU A 872 14.14 -51.35 13.19
C LEU A 872 13.83 -52.74 12.63
N SER A 873 13.18 -52.78 11.47
CA SER A 873 12.72 -54.00 10.81
C SER A 873 12.74 -53.85 9.29
N GLU A 874 12.40 -54.92 8.56
CA GLU A 874 12.37 -54.95 7.08
C GLU A 874 13.72 -54.52 6.48
N ASP A 875 14.82 -55.19 6.91
CA ASP A 875 16.20 -54.86 6.52
C ASP A 875 16.56 -53.38 6.77
N ASN A 876 16.21 -52.88 7.96
CA ASN A 876 16.40 -51.49 8.38
C ASN A 876 15.70 -50.46 7.47
N ARG A 877 14.55 -50.82 6.89
CA ARG A 877 13.72 -49.89 6.10
C ARG A 877 12.49 -49.40 6.83
N LYS A 878 12.13 -50.04 7.95
CA LYS A 878 10.97 -49.68 8.75
C LYS A 878 11.36 -49.43 10.19
N VAL A 879 10.88 -48.32 10.73
CA VAL A 879 10.98 -47.96 12.13
C VAL A 879 9.61 -48.01 12.78
N THR A 880 9.51 -48.65 13.94
CA THR A 880 8.28 -48.74 14.73
C THR A 880 8.56 -48.29 16.16
N HIS A 881 7.71 -47.44 16.72
CA HIS A 881 7.77 -47.10 18.14
C HIS A 881 7.31 -48.29 19.00
N VAL A 882 8.04 -48.58 20.06
CA VAL A 882 7.75 -49.66 21.01
C VAL A 882 7.84 -49.15 22.45
N ASP A 883 6.93 -49.61 23.30
CA ASP A 883 6.89 -49.20 24.71
C ASP A 883 8.10 -49.73 25.51
N GLU A 884 8.62 -50.89 25.11
CA GLU A 884 9.77 -51.53 25.75
C GLU A 884 11.10 -51.09 25.11
N TYR A 885 12.06 -50.70 25.96
CA TYR A 885 13.40 -50.34 25.54
C TYR A 885 14.13 -51.53 24.89
N GLN A 886 14.58 -51.34 23.66
CA GLN A 886 15.38 -52.30 22.89
C GLN A 886 16.79 -52.42 23.48
N ASP A 887 17.37 -53.63 23.37
CA ASP A 887 18.71 -53.96 23.86
C ASP A 887 19.80 -53.45 22.89
N TYR A 888 19.84 -52.13 22.71
CA TYR A 888 20.86 -51.47 21.90
C TYR A 888 22.02 -50.98 22.76
N SER A 889 23.25 -51.21 22.28
CA SER A 889 24.48 -50.69 22.88
C SER A 889 24.44 -49.17 23.00
N ASP A 890 24.87 -48.64 24.14
CA ASP A 890 25.01 -47.21 24.37
C ASP A 890 26.21 -46.67 23.57
N LEU A 891 25.91 -45.88 22.54
CA LEU A 891 26.87 -45.31 21.59
C LEU A 891 26.71 -43.78 21.60
N PRO A 892 27.77 -42.99 21.40
CA PRO A 892 27.69 -41.53 21.32
C PRO A 892 26.70 -41.01 20.28
N GLU A 893 26.52 -41.74 19.18
CA GLU A 893 25.67 -41.38 18.04
C GLU A 893 24.18 -41.64 18.29
N ARG A 894 23.83 -42.36 19.37
CA ARG A 894 22.47 -42.78 19.70
C ARG A 894 21.67 -41.63 20.28
N PHE A 895 20.49 -41.38 19.74
CA PHE A 895 19.54 -40.45 20.36
C PHE A 895 19.03 -40.99 21.69
N GLU A 896 19.06 -40.16 22.74
CA GLU A 896 18.56 -40.52 24.09
C GLU A 896 17.31 -39.76 24.52
N VAL A 897 17.04 -38.60 23.90
CA VAL A 897 16.00 -37.69 24.37
C VAL A 897 14.68 -37.89 23.61
N PHE A 898 14.74 -37.93 22.29
CA PHE A 898 13.57 -38.07 21.41
C PHE A 898 13.64 -39.38 20.61
N PRO A 899 12.50 -40.02 20.30
CA PRO A 899 12.45 -41.26 19.54
C PRO A 899 12.77 -41.03 18.06
N GLN A 900 14.05 -40.79 17.78
CA GLN A 900 14.60 -40.43 16.47
C GLN A 900 15.59 -41.48 15.95
N VAL A 901 15.72 -41.53 14.63
CA VAL A 901 16.71 -42.35 13.92
C VAL A 901 17.16 -41.59 12.65
N LEU A 902 18.43 -41.71 12.27
CA LEU A 902 18.94 -41.23 10.99
C LEU A 902 19.16 -42.39 10.02
N CYS A 903 19.23 -42.09 8.73
CA CYS A 903 19.77 -43.00 7.74
C CYS A 903 21.31 -43.04 7.80
N GLU A 904 21.89 -44.15 7.35
CA GLU A 904 23.34 -44.34 7.24
C GLU A 904 23.95 -43.43 6.16
N GLU A 905 23.21 -43.17 5.08
CA GLU A 905 23.69 -42.45 3.92
C GLU A 905 23.64 -40.92 4.09
N GLY A 906 24.80 -40.28 4.03
CA GLY A 906 24.93 -38.82 3.96
C GLY A 906 24.81 -38.30 2.52
N LEU A 907 23.80 -37.47 2.27
CA LEU A 907 23.45 -36.95 0.95
C LEU A 907 24.13 -35.60 0.66
N SER A 908 24.88 -35.52 -0.45
CA SER A 908 25.50 -34.27 -0.94
C SER A 908 25.17 -33.95 -2.40
N ASP A 909 24.22 -34.71 -2.97
CA ASP A 909 23.82 -34.66 -4.38
C ASP A 909 22.29 -34.53 -4.50
N ARG A 910 21.78 -34.44 -5.73
CA ARG A 910 20.35 -34.50 -6.02
C ARG A 910 19.79 -35.87 -5.70
N CYS A 911 18.74 -35.89 -4.89
CA CYS A 911 18.22 -37.10 -4.28
C CYS A 911 16.71 -36.99 -4.04
N TYR A 912 15.95 -38.03 -4.35
CA TYR A 912 14.54 -38.12 -4.00
C TYR A 912 14.28 -39.39 -3.19
N TRP A 913 13.37 -39.38 -2.22
CA TRP A 913 12.94 -40.61 -1.56
C TRP A 913 11.52 -40.47 -1.08
N GLU A 914 10.88 -41.60 -0.80
CA GLU A 914 9.49 -41.66 -0.37
C GLU A 914 9.40 -42.41 0.94
N VAL A 915 8.59 -41.88 1.84
CA VAL A 915 8.25 -42.52 3.10
C VAL A 915 6.76 -42.75 3.17
N GLU A 916 6.37 -43.89 3.71
CA GLU A 916 5.00 -44.27 3.95
C GLU A 916 4.80 -44.56 5.44
N PHE A 917 3.71 -44.05 5.99
CA PHE A 917 3.34 -44.23 7.39
C PHE A 917 1.82 -44.37 7.51
N LYS A 918 1.40 -45.11 8.54
CA LYS A 918 0.00 -45.37 8.82
C LYS A 918 -0.25 -45.26 10.31
N ASP A 919 -1.35 -44.60 10.69
CA ASP A 919 -1.74 -44.38 12.08
C ASP A 919 -0.60 -43.78 12.93
N SER A 920 0.21 -42.91 12.31
CA SER A 920 1.42 -42.30 12.87
C SER A 920 1.41 -40.79 12.60
N SER A 921 2.19 -40.03 13.38
CA SER A 921 2.41 -38.59 13.23
C SER A 921 3.91 -38.28 13.21
N PRO A 922 4.62 -38.72 12.16
CA PRO A 922 6.08 -38.63 12.13
C PRO A 922 6.56 -37.21 11.83
N GLU A 923 7.77 -36.93 12.32
CA GLU A 923 8.59 -35.82 11.86
C GLU A 923 9.59 -36.37 10.83
N ILE A 924 9.55 -35.85 9.60
CA ILE A 924 10.36 -36.31 8.47
C ILE A 924 11.33 -35.21 8.10
N GLY A 925 12.64 -35.44 8.18
CA GLY A 925 13.59 -34.38 7.94
C GLY A 925 14.95 -34.84 7.43
N VAL A 926 15.85 -33.87 7.35
CA VAL A 926 17.28 -34.08 7.08
C VAL A 926 18.09 -33.24 8.07
N THR A 927 19.28 -33.69 8.41
CA THR A 927 20.16 -32.97 9.35
C THR A 927 21.63 -33.19 9.05
N TYR A 928 22.49 -32.28 9.51
CA TYR A 928 23.91 -32.58 9.57
C TYR A 928 24.20 -33.65 10.63
N HIS A 929 25.32 -34.36 10.46
CA HIS A 929 25.72 -35.42 11.37
C HIS A 929 25.86 -34.96 12.83
N GLU A 930 26.22 -33.69 13.04
CA GLU A 930 26.51 -33.08 14.34
C GLU A 930 25.27 -32.70 15.17
N ILE A 931 24.05 -33.07 14.74
CA ILE A 931 22.85 -32.90 15.58
C ILE A 931 23.08 -33.51 16.97
N LEU A 932 22.70 -32.76 18.01
CA LEU A 932 22.85 -33.18 19.39
C LEU A 932 22.07 -34.47 19.67
N ARG A 933 22.71 -35.41 20.36
CA ARG A 933 22.13 -36.74 20.67
C ARG A 933 21.67 -36.87 22.12
N LYS A 934 22.31 -36.14 23.03
CA LYS A 934 22.15 -36.15 24.49
C LYS A 934 22.05 -34.71 25.01
N GLU A 935 21.35 -34.48 26.13
CA GLU A 935 21.28 -33.18 26.82
C GLU A 935 22.30 -33.15 27.97
N ASP A 936 23.31 -32.28 27.90
CA ASP A 936 24.33 -32.14 28.96
C ASP A 936 23.96 -31.10 30.06
N ASP A 937 22.92 -30.26 29.88
CA ASP A 937 22.56 -29.21 30.87
C ASP A 937 21.05 -28.84 30.85
N ILE A 938 20.39 -29.02 32.00
CA ILE A 938 18.92 -28.89 32.21
C ILE A 938 18.43 -27.42 32.22
N SER A 939 19.30 -26.45 31.91
CA SER A 939 19.02 -25.02 32.16
C SER A 939 18.59 -24.17 30.95
N LEU A 940 18.39 -24.75 29.77
CA LEU A 940 17.80 -24.05 28.62
C LEU A 940 16.62 -24.83 28.03
N HIS A 941 15.41 -24.36 28.32
CA HIS A 941 14.22 -24.74 27.57
C HIS A 941 14.43 -24.40 26.09
N GLU A 942 14.49 -25.43 25.23
CA GLU A 942 13.91 -25.55 23.87
C GLU A 942 14.74 -26.56 23.03
N ALA A 943 14.52 -27.86 23.29
CA ALA A 943 14.74 -29.04 22.44
C ALA A 943 15.77 -28.99 21.27
N SER A 944 17.02 -28.63 21.54
CA SER A 944 18.11 -28.59 20.53
C SER A 944 18.43 -29.93 19.84
N ALA A 945 17.98 -31.06 20.38
CA ALA A 945 18.22 -32.40 19.83
C ALA A 945 17.13 -32.90 18.85
N GLN A 946 15.96 -32.25 18.81
CA GLN A 946 14.84 -32.69 17.96
C GLN A 946 14.99 -32.14 16.53
N LEU A 947 14.69 -32.97 15.52
CA LEU A 947 14.64 -32.56 14.12
C LEU A 947 13.69 -31.37 13.95
N GLY A 948 14.18 -30.34 13.25
CA GLY A 948 13.48 -29.08 12.98
C GLY A 948 13.61 -28.02 14.08
N LEU A 949 13.97 -28.37 15.31
CA LEU A 949 14.09 -27.44 16.45
C LEU A 949 15.52 -26.91 16.69
N ASN A 950 16.41 -27.12 15.71
CA ASN A 950 17.78 -26.61 15.72
C ASN A 950 18.20 -26.09 14.34
N ASP A 951 19.30 -25.34 14.29
CA ASP A 951 19.86 -24.71 13.10
C ASP A 951 20.59 -25.68 12.14
N VAL A 952 20.66 -26.97 12.50
CA VAL A 952 21.33 -28.02 11.73
C VAL A 952 20.37 -29.06 11.14
N SER A 953 19.05 -28.86 11.26
CA SER A 953 18.04 -29.77 10.72
C SER A 953 16.85 -29.05 10.11
N TRP A 954 16.23 -29.71 9.13
CA TRP A 954 15.04 -29.25 8.40
C TRP A 954 14.03 -30.38 8.39
N SER A 955 12.80 -30.12 8.82
CA SER A 955 11.78 -31.17 8.94
C SER A 955 10.40 -30.75 8.44
N LEU A 956 9.60 -31.76 8.16
CA LEU A 956 8.17 -31.71 7.89
C LEU A 956 7.47 -32.64 8.88
N GLY A 957 6.62 -32.08 9.72
CA GLY A 957 5.77 -32.83 10.64
C GLY A 957 4.38 -33.09 10.09
N TYR A 958 3.85 -34.28 10.39
CA TYR A 958 2.48 -34.67 10.09
C TYR A 958 1.64 -34.74 11.38
N SER A 959 0.45 -34.13 11.39
CA SER A 959 -0.44 -34.11 12.56
C SER A 959 -1.92 -34.24 12.20
N THR A 960 -2.77 -34.35 13.23
CA THR A 960 -4.24 -34.35 13.07
C THR A 960 -4.79 -33.04 12.50
N THR A 961 -4.05 -31.93 12.57
CA THR A 961 -4.46 -30.63 12.02
C THR A 961 -3.92 -30.33 10.63
N GLY A 962 -2.90 -31.05 10.15
CA GLY A 962 -2.28 -30.84 8.84
C GLY A 962 -0.79 -31.15 8.82
N TYR A 963 -0.10 -30.65 7.79
CA TYR A 963 1.36 -30.67 7.69
C TYR A 963 1.95 -29.39 8.26
N HIS A 964 3.18 -29.44 8.75
CA HIS A 964 3.94 -28.25 9.12
C HIS A 964 5.41 -28.46 8.82
N ALA A 965 6.15 -27.39 8.56
CA ALA A 965 7.59 -27.43 8.32
C ALA A 965 8.34 -26.70 9.43
N ARG A 966 9.53 -27.21 9.81
CA ARG A 966 10.38 -26.64 10.86
C ARG A 966 11.86 -26.60 10.50
N HIS A 967 12.54 -25.53 10.92
CA HIS A 967 13.99 -25.35 10.89
C HIS A 967 14.38 -24.27 11.89
N ASP A 968 15.44 -24.46 12.69
CA ASP A 968 15.88 -23.47 13.69
C ASP A 968 14.76 -23.01 14.63
N SER A 969 13.89 -23.94 15.04
CA SER A 969 12.67 -23.66 15.82
C SER A 969 11.64 -22.76 15.13
N GLU A 970 11.85 -22.33 13.88
CA GLU A 970 10.82 -21.66 13.08
C GLU A 970 9.75 -22.66 12.65
N TYR A 971 8.47 -22.30 12.83
CA TYR A 971 7.32 -23.14 12.53
C TYR A 971 6.51 -22.56 11.36
N THR A 972 6.31 -23.35 10.30
CA THR A 972 5.47 -22.98 9.15
C THR A 972 4.29 -23.93 9.05
N ASP A 973 3.06 -23.42 9.22
CA ASP A 973 1.83 -24.20 9.04
C ASP A 973 1.49 -24.37 7.55
N ILE A 974 1.20 -25.60 7.11
CA ILE A 974 0.91 -25.91 5.70
C ILE A 974 -0.59 -26.23 5.60
N ARG A 975 -1.37 -25.29 5.04
CA ARG A 975 -2.84 -25.33 5.03
C ARG A 975 -3.43 -26.62 4.43
N ALA A 976 -4.59 -27.01 4.97
CA ALA A 976 -5.35 -28.25 4.75
C ALA A 976 -5.97 -28.48 3.34
N SER A 977 -5.53 -27.79 2.28
CA SER A 977 -6.05 -27.99 0.92
C SER A 977 -5.43 -29.17 0.17
N VAL A 978 -4.41 -29.81 0.74
CA VAL A 978 -3.73 -30.97 0.15
C VAL A 978 -4.36 -32.26 0.68
N SER A 979 -4.67 -33.20 -0.21
CA SER A 979 -5.16 -34.53 0.17
C SER A 979 -4.19 -35.16 1.18
N ARG A 980 -4.74 -35.60 2.31
CA ARG A 980 -3.97 -36.23 3.38
C ARG A 980 -3.52 -37.59 2.84
N SER A 981 -2.22 -37.73 2.65
CA SER A 981 -1.61 -38.99 2.25
C SER A 981 -0.71 -39.47 3.36
N GLY A 982 -0.75 -40.77 3.64
CA GLY A 982 0.25 -41.42 4.48
C GLY A 982 1.60 -41.56 3.76
N ARG A 983 1.76 -41.01 2.55
CA ARG A 983 2.97 -41.11 1.74
C ARG A 983 3.52 -39.74 1.37
N ILE A 984 4.79 -39.52 1.71
CA ILE A 984 5.49 -38.25 1.51
C ILE A 984 6.73 -38.48 0.65
N GLY A 985 6.86 -37.68 -0.39
CA GLY A 985 8.08 -37.58 -1.21
C GLY A 985 8.96 -36.44 -0.71
N VAL A 986 10.26 -36.68 -0.64
CA VAL A 986 11.26 -35.68 -0.26
C VAL A 986 12.28 -35.57 -1.38
N PHE A 987 12.51 -34.36 -1.90
CA PHE A 987 13.50 -34.07 -2.92
C PHE A 987 14.54 -33.11 -2.36
N LEU A 988 15.81 -33.50 -2.43
CA LEU A 988 16.97 -32.68 -2.09
C LEU A 988 17.73 -32.37 -3.39
N ASP A 989 17.95 -31.10 -3.69
CA ASP A 989 18.98 -30.63 -4.63
C ASP A 989 20.04 -29.92 -3.80
N TRP A 990 20.98 -30.71 -3.25
CA TRP A 990 22.01 -30.21 -2.36
C TRP A 990 22.88 -29.11 -3.02
N PRO A 991 23.35 -29.25 -4.28
CA PRO A 991 24.08 -28.19 -4.98
C PRO A 991 23.29 -26.89 -5.15
N ALA A 992 21.99 -26.98 -5.45
CA ALA A 992 21.12 -25.80 -5.57
C ALA A 992 20.66 -25.24 -4.22
N GLY A 993 20.92 -25.97 -3.13
CA GLY A 993 20.47 -25.58 -1.81
C GLY A 993 18.96 -25.71 -1.61
N VAL A 994 18.32 -26.70 -2.26
CA VAL A 994 16.86 -26.87 -2.25
C VAL A 994 16.47 -28.17 -1.56
N LEU A 995 15.51 -28.14 -0.64
CA LEU A 995 14.89 -29.32 -0.02
C LEU A 995 13.37 -29.18 -0.07
N SER A 996 12.70 -30.00 -0.86
CA SER A 996 11.26 -29.94 -1.12
C SER A 996 10.54 -31.18 -0.61
N PHE A 997 9.32 -31.00 -0.09
CA PHE A 997 8.44 -32.04 0.39
C PHE A 997 7.15 -32.07 -0.43
N TYR A 998 6.63 -33.26 -0.68
CA TYR A 998 5.44 -33.51 -1.51
C TYR A 998 4.52 -34.55 -0.84
N SER A 999 3.21 -34.32 -0.88
CA SER A 999 2.18 -35.34 -0.61
C SER A 999 1.95 -36.15 -1.88
N ILE A 1000 1.89 -37.47 -1.76
CA ILE A 1000 1.70 -38.38 -2.91
C ILE A 1000 0.31 -38.98 -2.85
N SER A 1001 -0.55 -38.68 -3.82
CA SER A 1001 -1.91 -39.24 -3.82
C SER A 1001 -1.88 -40.75 -4.07
N SER A 1002 -2.56 -41.53 -3.22
CA SER A 1002 -2.56 -43.00 -3.29
C SER A 1002 -3.20 -43.53 -4.58
N ASP A 1003 -4.15 -42.80 -5.16
CA ASP A 1003 -4.98 -43.17 -6.31
C ASP A 1003 -4.38 -42.75 -7.66
N THR A 1004 -3.87 -41.52 -7.76
CA THR A 1004 -3.38 -40.93 -9.03
C THR A 1004 -1.85 -40.89 -9.14
N GLN A 1005 -1.13 -41.20 -8.06
CA GLN A 1005 0.33 -40.99 -7.94
C GLN A 1005 0.78 -39.55 -8.24
N THR A 1006 -0.13 -38.57 -8.14
CA THR A 1006 0.22 -37.16 -8.36
C THR A 1006 0.96 -36.60 -7.16
N LEU A 1007 2.07 -35.90 -7.44
CA LEU A 1007 2.85 -35.16 -6.45
C LEU A 1007 2.18 -33.81 -6.20
N SER A 1008 1.74 -33.57 -4.98
CA SER A 1008 1.26 -32.26 -4.51
C SER A 1008 2.34 -31.66 -3.61
N HIS A 1009 2.95 -30.56 -4.03
CA HIS A 1009 3.97 -29.88 -3.23
C HIS A 1009 3.42 -29.43 -1.87
N LEU A 1010 4.23 -29.59 -0.82
CA LEU A 1010 3.92 -29.21 0.55
C LEU A 1010 4.77 -28.02 1.01
N HIS A 1011 6.09 -28.13 0.90
CA HIS A 1011 7.01 -27.10 1.39
C HIS A 1011 8.40 -27.22 0.75
N THR A 1012 9.13 -26.11 0.65
CA THR A 1012 10.54 -26.10 0.20
C THR A 1012 11.38 -25.22 1.12
N PHE A 1013 12.48 -25.78 1.64
CA PHE A 1013 13.57 -25.01 2.23
C PHE A 1013 14.59 -24.65 1.15
N GLN A 1014 15.04 -23.39 1.16
CA GLN A 1014 16.09 -22.92 0.26
C GLN A 1014 17.23 -22.31 1.09
N THR A 1015 18.37 -22.98 1.12
CA THR A 1015 19.53 -22.63 1.96
C THR A 1015 20.83 -23.17 1.38
N THR A 1016 21.97 -22.59 1.75
CA THR A 1016 23.26 -23.17 1.36
C THR A 1016 23.66 -24.26 2.34
N PHE A 1017 23.54 -25.51 1.91
CA PHE A 1017 24.01 -26.65 2.70
C PHE A 1017 25.54 -26.67 2.74
N LYS A 1018 26.09 -26.91 3.93
CA LYS A 1018 27.54 -26.82 4.19
C LYS A 1018 28.22 -28.19 4.26
N LYS A 1019 27.45 -29.23 4.51
CA LYS A 1019 27.89 -30.60 4.78
C LYS A 1019 26.87 -31.61 4.23
N PRO A 1020 27.24 -32.89 4.09
CA PRO A 1020 26.29 -33.94 3.77
C PRO A 1020 25.10 -33.94 4.75
N LEU A 1021 23.91 -34.15 4.21
CA LEU A 1021 22.66 -34.21 4.95
C LEU A 1021 22.20 -35.65 5.14
N TYR A 1022 21.86 -36.03 6.35
CA TYR A 1022 21.38 -37.35 6.70
C TYR A 1022 19.87 -37.29 6.86
N PRO A 1023 19.09 -38.03 6.05
CA PRO A 1023 17.66 -38.21 6.30
C PRO A 1023 17.42 -38.74 7.70
N GLY A 1024 16.39 -38.22 8.37
CA GLY A 1024 16.07 -38.56 9.74
C GLY A 1024 14.57 -38.54 10.00
N PHE A 1025 14.15 -39.37 10.95
CA PHE A 1025 12.74 -39.56 11.28
C PHE A 1025 12.54 -39.58 12.78
N CYS A 1026 11.53 -38.85 13.26
CA CYS A 1026 11.01 -38.95 14.64
C CYS A 1026 9.68 -39.68 14.60
N VAL A 1027 9.54 -40.76 15.37
CA VAL A 1027 8.31 -41.58 15.43
C VAL A 1027 7.93 -41.80 16.88
N GLU A 1028 6.98 -41.00 17.38
CA GLU A 1028 6.48 -41.13 18.76
C GLU A 1028 5.39 -42.21 18.88
N ILE A 1029 4.62 -42.43 17.82
CA ILE A 1029 3.53 -43.43 17.78
C ILE A 1029 3.45 -44.03 16.37
N GLY A 1030 3.20 -45.33 16.29
CA GLY A 1030 3.01 -46.06 15.03
C GLY A 1030 4.32 -46.47 14.36
N SER A 1031 4.30 -46.54 13.03
CA SER A 1031 5.45 -46.95 12.21
C SER A 1031 5.60 -46.12 10.94
N LEU A 1032 6.85 -45.95 10.51
CA LEU A 1032 7.23 -45.34 9.24
C LEU A 1032 8.14 -46.29 8.46
N SER A 1033 7.90 -46.42 7.16
CA SER A 1033 8.67 -47.24 6.24
C SER A 1033 9.24 -46.40 5.10
N LEU A 1034 10.49 -46.65 4.74
CA LEU A 1034 11.08 -46.22 3.47
C LEU A 1034 10.47 -47.06 2.33
N CYS A 1035 9.84 -46.43 1.34
CA CYS A 1035 9.15 -47.14 0.26
C CYS A 1035 10.13 -47.99 -0.59
N GLN A 1036 9.67 -49.15 -1.07
CA GLN A 1036 10.42 -49.99 -2.00
C GLN A 1036 10.72 -49.26 -3.32
N MET A 1037 11.89 -49.54 -3.87
CA MET A 1037 12.44 -48.91 -5.06
C MET A 1037 12.46 -49.94 -6.19
N ASP A 1038 11.37 -50.01 -6.92
CA ASP A 1038 11.30 -50.69 -8.22
C ASP A 1038 11.48 -49.69 -9.36
#